data_AF-A0A6I4NVJ7-F1
#
_entry.id   AF-A0A6I4NVJ7-F1
#
_cell.length_a   1.000
_cell.length_b   1.000
_cell.length_c   1.000
_cell.angle_alpha   90.00
_cell.angle_beta   90.00
_cell.angle_gamma   90.00
#
_symmetry.space_group_name_H-M   'P 1'
#
loop_
_entity.id
_entity.type
_entity.pdbx_description
1 polymer ?
#
loop_
_entity_poly.entity_id
_entity_poly.type
_entity_poly.pdbx_seq_one_letter_code
_entity_poly.pdbx_strand_id
1 'polypeptide(L)'
;MKHFLIFIVTLVSNAIFSCGFYPSGEDLRYSFLDPLHFKYYSYSDFNYSSNSFSPSEDSIGKELTIDGNEKLWIAYCQNKVSVDAIRKVLLEIDSKEINPQSSNEMIRYLYQSKDFEAVDYLKFAKSCEFFNGIYDDPWERKQMLVTPKRTKLIDKAIAVSNKITNKELKLRYTFLAIRLAYYNNDYATIRTLYDGVFKLEKNVQILNYWSLYFRTFAETDLALANYYAAQVFANAPDKRFMISGEYNRNVSINEVLKYANTNQEKANVYLLAGIKKTDQSLEYLKQIYKYNPEFEGLSFLLLREINKIEDWVFTPYYSLFSPSLSSYDDIQKNSIHDIMNRVERDRNYADQLLKFVNSVNFKKVDNILLWKICQAYLHFMTKDNQGCLSQISLLEKQISKSDPLYNQLEIIKALALTANQPKNEAVILEEVKPILLKNKNYKKFVFAIGRELEYKGNTTDAAFLYSKLNDKEADDDSYYNAAYWKNSKIKATYYTDYCSDYFDYINMFYSPLQVEKMVEEITNNKKDSDEFYVWKNTFIKNELPRLYDLIGTKYIRQNNLQRALFYFAKNEDKKEYKIDYSECLWEKEDCDGVYKNPFFVLKYTPGFVSQNNLFKLNKYAVTQQLISCLEKASNPKEKDRDYFYFLAANCYYNMTFYGSLPEMRRYGWQVQIIENPVEDNDEFYECNLAQKYYLVALKNAKTNKFKALCLRMIGKCEKNKLVHQFPNDYDNRIENYDNFILKKNKYYQDLKSKYSDDYEDLISDCNAFEEYFKSRR
;
A
#
# COMPACT_ATOMS: atom_id res chain seq x y z
N MET A 1 -2.37 46.05 5.56
CA MET A 1 -1.49 45.36 6.54
C MET A 1 -2.22 44.81 7.76
N LYS A 2 -3.19 45.52 8.39
CA LYS A 2 -3.92 44.99 9.57
C LYS A 2 -4.70 43.68 9.33
N HIS A 3 -5.26 43.48 8.13
CA HIS A 3 -5.94 42.21 7.80
C HIS A 3 -4.98 41.03 7.61
N PHE A 4 -3.71 41.28 7.31
CA PHE A 4 -2.69 40.23 7.14
C PHE A 4 -2.22 39.67 8.49
N LEU A 5 -2.13 40.52 9.53
CA LEU A 5 -1.84 40.11 10.90
C LEU A 5 -2.97 39.27 11.51
N ILE A 6 -4.23 39.62 11.26
CA ILE A 6 -5.37 38.79 11.69
C ILE A 6 -5.33 37.43 10.99
N PHE A 7 -5.04 37.40 9.69
CA PHE A 7 -4.90 36.17 8.91
C PHE A 7 -3.77 35.25 9.42
N ILE A 8 -2.61 35.83 9.77
CA ILE A 8 -1.49 35.09 10.37
C ILE A 8 -1.87 34.57 11.77
N VAL A 9 -2.50 35.38 12.62
CA VAL A 9 -2.92 34.95 13.96
C VAL A 9 -3.93 33.81 13.89
N THR A 10 -4.87 33.84 12.93
CA THR A 10 -5.82 32.74 12.71
C THR A 10 -5.20 31.47 12.12
N LEU A 11 -4.12 31.59 11.34
CA LEU A 11 -3.40 30.42 10.82
C LEU A 11 -2.45 29.82 11.86
N VAL A 12 -1.84 30.64 12.71
CA VAL A 12 -0.93 30.20 13.78
C VAL A 12 -1.69 29.56 14.95
N SER A 13 -2.97 29.89 15.14
CA SER A 13 -3.84 29.25 16.15
C SER A 13 -4.39 27.88 15.73
N ASN A 14 -4.23 27.47 14.48
CA ASN A 14 -4.61 26.14 14.03
C ASN A 14 -3.37 25.24 14.01
N ALA A 15 -3.36 24.20 14.85
CA ALA A 15 -2.39 23.13 14.73
C ALA A 15 -2.61 22.45 13.37
N ILE A 16 -1.77 22.77 12.39
CA ILE A 16 -1.71 22.04 11.14
C ILE A 16 -1.01 20.72 11.48
N PHE A 17 -1.81 19.68 11.75
CA PHE A 17 -1.31 18.30 11.78
C PHE A 17 -0.97 17.92 10.34
N SER A 18 0.31 18.00 9.97
CA SER A 18 0.77 17.33 8.76
C SER A 18 0.57 15.83 8.97
N CYS A 19 -0.35 15.21 8.24
CA CYS A 19 -0.46 13.75 8.22
C CYS A 19 0.88 13.19 7.73
N GLY A 20 1.52 12.36 8.56
CA GLY A 20 2.65 11.55 8.10
C GLY A 20 2.19 10.59 7.00
N PHE A 21 3.12 10.15 6.15
CA PHE A 21 2.82 9.10 5.18
C PHE A 21 2.34 7.83 5.88
N TYR A 22 1.31 7.19 5.33
CA TYR A 22 0.85 5.87 5.74
C TYR A 22 0.48 5.08 4.49
N PRO A 23 0.98 3.85 4.30
CA PRO A 23 0.71 3.09 3.09
C PRO A 23 -0.79 2.80 3.00
N SER A 24 -1.37 3.00 1.81
CA SER A 24 -2.80 2.80 1.57
C SER A 24 -3.07 2.49 0.09
N GLY A 25 -4.28 1.99 -0.22
CA GLY A 25 -4.66 1.70 -1.61
C GLY A 25 -3.70 0.73 -2.31
N GLU A 26 -3.22 1.12 -3.51
CA GLU A 26 -2.39 0.26 -4.35
C GLU A 26 -0.98 0.04 -3.76
N ASP A 27 -0.52 0.91 -2.86
CA ASP A 27 0.75 0.71 -2.14
C ASP A 27 0.72 -0.62 -1.37
N LEU A 28 -0.43 -0.96 -0.78
CA LEU A 28 -0.61 -2.16 0.03
C LEU A 28 -0.96 -3.39 -0.79
N ARG A 29 -1.58 -3.23 -1.96
CA ARG A 29 -2.19 -4.35 -2.68
C ARG A 29 -1.17 -5.37 -3.17
N TYR A 30 -1.40 -6.65 -2.87
CA TYR A 30 -0.68 -7.78 -3.48
C TYR A 30 -1.49 -8.31 -4.66
N SER A 31 -0.91 -8.29 -5.86
CA SER A 31 -1.56 -8.73 -7.11
C SER A 31 -0.53 -9.46 -7.98
N PHE A 32 -0.60 -10.77 -8.07
CA PHE A 32 0.35 -11.57 -8.87
C PHE A 32 -0.22 -11.95 -10.24
N LEU A 33 -1.55 -11.89 -10.39
CA LEU A 33 -2.24 -12.07 -11.67
C LEU A 33 -2.52 -10.71 -12.32
N ASP A 34 -1.68 -10.28 -13.27
CA ASP A 34 -1.88 -9.03 -14.00
C ASP A 34 -2.93 -9.20 -15.11
N PRO A 35 -4.08 -8.48 -15.03
CA PRO A 35 -5.14 -8.59 -16.02
C PRO A 35 -4.74 -8.11 -17.42
N LEU A 36 -3.71 -7.28 -17.57
CA LEU A 36 -3.27 -6.75 -18.87
C LEU A 36 -2.76 -7.85 -19.81
N HIS A 37 -2.27 -8.96 -19.28
CA HIS A 37 -1.77 -10.09 -20.07
C HIS A 37 -2.89 -10.94 -20.72
N PHE A 38 -4.16 -10.70 -20.36
CA PHE A 38 -5.31 -11.44 -20.88
C PHE A 38 -6.06 -10.73 -22.02
N LYS A 39 -5.61 -9.53 -22.42
CA LYS A 39 -6.12 -8.77 -23.60
C LYS A 39 -7.59 -8.36 -23.53
N TYR A 40 -8.18 -8.25 -22.34
CA TYR A 40 -9.51 -7.64 -22.15
C TYR A 40 -9.45 -6.10 -22.10
N TYR A 41 -8.70 -5.48 -23.01
CA TYR A 41 -8.41 -4.03 -23.00
C TYR A 41 -9.67 -3.17 -23.05
N SER A 42 -10.72 -3.65 -23.74
CA SER A 42 -12.01 -2.97 -23.83
C SER A 42 -12.77 -2.90 -22.49
N TYR A 43 -12.31 -3.61 -21.47
CA TYR A 43 -12.81 -3.58 -20.10
C TYR A 43 -11.78 -3.04 -19.09
N SER A 44 -10.62 -2.54 -19.52
CA SER A 44 -9.50 -2.17 -18.63
C SER A 44 -9.89 -1.13 -17.58
N ASP A 45 -10.81 -0.21 -17.92
CA ASP A 45 -11.39 0.78 -16.99
C ASP A 45 -12.09 0.14 -15.78
N PHE A 46 -12.44 -1.14 -15.87
CA PHE A 46 -13.15 -1.90 -14.84
C PHE A 46 -12.28 -2.95 -14.15
N ASN A 47 -10.97 -2.97 -14.45
CA ASN A 47 -10.01 -3.75 -13.68
C ASN A 47 -10.16 -3.42 -12.20
N TYR A 48 -9.97 -4.43 -11.34
CA TYR A 48 -9.97 -4.18 -9.91
C TYR A 48 -8.78 -3.28 -9.56
N SER A 49 -9.02 -2.13 -8.93
CA SER A 49 -8.02 -1.13 -8.54
C SER A 49 -8.56 -0.22 -7.45
N SER A 50 -7.66 0.27 -6.59
CA SER A 50 -7.91 1.29 -5.57
C SER A 50 -7.48 2.70 -5.99
N ASN A 51 -6.90 2.85 -7.19
CA ASN A 51 -6.60 4.15 -7.79
C ASN A 51 -7.88 4.86 -8.27
N SER A 52 -7.77 6.17 -8.49
CA SER A 52 -8.86 7.02 -8.97
C SER A 52 -9.46 6.49 -10.29
N PHE A 53 -10.79 6.42 -10.33
CA PHE A 53 -11.57 5.90 -11.44
C PHE A 53 -11.65 6.92 -12.60
N SER A 54 -10.63 6.93 -13.45
CA SER A 54 -10.63 7.66 -14.73
C SER A 54 -10.55 6.68 -15.91
N PRO A 55 -11.08 7.05 -17.10
CA PRO A 55 -10.84 6.28 -18.31
C PRO A 55 -9.33 6.11 -18.51
N SER A 56 -8.87 4.89 -18.71
CA SER A 56 -7.48 4.54 -18.90
C SER A 56 -6.99 5.04 -20.26
N GLU A 57 -5.90 5.81 -20.34
CA GLU A 57 -5.27 6.17 -21.63
C GLU A 57 -4.84 4.90 -22.41
N ASP A 58 -4.46 3.85 -21.70
CA ASP A 58 -4.11 2.53 -22.26
C ASP A 58 -5.29 1.81 -22.96
N SER A 59 -6.55 2.18 -22.69
CA SER A 59 -7.72 1.58 -23.36
C SER A 59 -7.82 1.98 -24.83
N ILE A 60 -7.14 3.07 -25.21
CA ILE A 60 -7.21 3.68 -26.55
C ILE A 60 -5.91 3.40 -27.36
N GLY A 61 -4.78 3.12 -26.70
CA GLY A 61 -3.45 3.15 -27.34
C GLY A 61 -2.84 1.83 -27.80
N LYS A 62 -3.16 0.67 -27.19
CA LYS A 62 -2.35 -0.56 -27.38
C LYS A 62 -2.79 -1.48 -28.52
N GLU A 63 -4.00 -1.32 -29.05
CA GLU A 63 -4.37 -1.84 -30.37
C GLU A 63 -5.09 -0.72 -31.11
N LEU A 64 -4.58 -0.36 -32.31
CA LEU A 64 -5.33 0.36 -33.34
C LEU A 64 -6.52 -0.52 -33.78
N THR A 65 -7.50 -0.69 -32.89
CA THR A 65 -8.71 -1.43 -33.19
C THR A 65 -9.57 -0.56 -34.10
N ILE A 66 -9.96 -1.13 -35.24
CA ILE A 66 -10.94 -0.49 -36.12
C ILE A 66 -12.23 -0.33 -35.32
N ASP A 67 -12.62 0.92 -35.05
CA ASP A 67 -13.80 1.19 -34.23
C ASP A 67 -15.10 0.81 -34.96
N GLY A 68 -16.23 0.78 -34.23
CA GLY A 68 -17.51 0.37 -34.81
C GLY A 68 -17.97 1.25 -35.98
N ASN A 69 -17.70 2.55 -35.95
CA ASN A 69 -18.07 3.49 -37.01
C ASN A 69 -17.12 3.41 -38.22
N GLU A 70 -15.82 3.20 -37.97
CA GLU A 70 -14.85 2.88 -39.02
C GLU A 70 -15.26 1.61 -39.77
N LYS A 71 -15.65 0.53 -39.07
CA LYS A 71 -16.14 -0.72 -39.69
C LYS A 71 -17.34 -0.47 -40.60
N LEU A 72 -18.29 0.36 -40.17
CA LEU A 72 -19.44 0.71 -41.00
C LEU A 72 -19.01 1.46 -42.27
N TRP A 73 -18.09 2.41 -42.18
CA TRP A 73 -17.59 3.13 -43.35
C TRP A 73 -16.73 2.28 -44.29
N ILE A 74 -15.94 1.34 -43.77
CA ILE A 74 -15.21 0.36 -44.59
C ILE A 74 -16.19 -0.46 -45.41
N ALA A 75 -17.26 -0.96 -44.76
CA ALA A 75 -18.32 -1.72 -45.42
C ALA A 75 -19.07 -0.85 -46.45
N TYR A 76 -19.43 0.38 -46.08
CA TYR A 76 -20.09 1.35 -46.96
C TYR A 76 -19.28 1.63 -48.23
N CYS A 77 -17.97 1.81 -48.09
CA CYS A 77 -17.02 1.99 -49.18
C CYS A 77 -16.58 0.67 -49.84
N GLN A 78 -17.28 -0.44 -49.57
CA GLN A 78 -17.04 -1.75 -50.19
C GLN A 78 -15.60 -2.26 -50.08
N ASN A 79 -14.91 -1.94 -48.98
CA ASN A 79 -13.49 -2.23 -48.76
C ASN A 79 -12.55 -1.65 -49.84
N LYS A 80 -12.96 -0.56 -50.52
CA LYS A 80 -12.17 0.09 -51.58
C LYS A 80 -11.28 1.23 -51.09
N VAL A 81 -11.31 1.54 -49.79
CA VAL A 81 -10.57 2.65 -49.19
C VAL A 81 -9.86 2.18 -47.93
N SER A 82 -8.70 2.76 -47.64
CA SER A 82 -7.94 2.43 -46.42
C SER A 82 -8.63 2.91 -45.15
N VAL A 83 -8.41 2.19 -44.04
CA VAL A 83 -8.90 2.58 -42.70
C VAL A 83 -8.35 3.94 -42.31
N ASP A 84 -7.08 4.21 -42.60
CA ASP A 84 -6.45 5.50 -42.29
C ASP A 84 -7.11 6.66 -43.04
N ALA A 85 -7.52 6.45 -44.29
CA ALA A 85 -8.26 7.46 -45.02
C ALA A 85 -9.63 7.74 -44.40
N ILE A 86 -10.36 6.70 -43.99
CA ILE A 86 -11.63 6.83 -43.26
C ILE A 86 -11.42 7.58 -41.94
N ARG A 87 -10.47 7.12 -41.11
CA ARG A 87 -10.16 7.72 -39.82
C ARG A 87 -9.83 9.21 -39.95
N LYS A 88 -9.02 9.55 -40.95
CA LYS A 88 -8.67 10.95 -41.25
C LYS A 88 -9.89 11.79 -41.62
N VAL A 89 -10.85 11.26 -42.40
CA VAL A 89 -12.12 11.96 -42.68
C VAL A 89 -12.94 12.16 -41.41
N LEU A 90 -13.00 11.15 -40.55
CA LEU A 90 -13.83 11.18 -39.35
C LEU A 90 -13.26 12.10 -38.28
N LEU A 91 -11.94 12.10 -38.05
CA LEU A 91 -11.32 12.75 -36.90
C LEU A 91 -10.57 14.05 -37.23
N GLU A 92 -10.03 14.22 -38.44
CA GLU A 92 -9.05 15.29 -38.72
C GLU A 92 -9.54 16.33 -39.74
N ILE A 93 -10.23 15.90 -40.80
CA ILE A 93 -10.55 16.75 -41.95
C ILE A 93 -11.66 17.76 -41.64
N ASP A 94 -11.49 19.02 -42.08
CA ASP A 94 -12.52 20.07 -42.00
C ASP A 94 -13.58 19.93 -43.12
N SER A 95 -14.79 20.41 -42.84
CA SER A 95 -15.90 20.44 -43.80
C SER A 95 -15.54 21.03 -45.19
N LYS A 96 -14.63 22.01 -45.25
CA LYS A 96 -14.18 22.67 -46.49
C LYS A 96 -13.31 21.77 -47.36
N GLU A 97 -12.59 20.83 -46.76
CA GLU A 97 -11.72 19.87 -47.43
C GLU A 97 -12.49 18.68 -48.02
N ILE A 98 -13.78 18.56 -47.71
CA ILE A 98 -14.71 17.60 -48.34
C ILE A 98 -15.18 18.18 -49.69
N ASN A 99 -14.29 18.16 -50.66
CA ASN A 99 -14.53 18.66 -52.02
C ASN A 99 -13.89 17.72 -53.07
N PRO A 100 -14.21 17.88 -54.38
CA PRO A 100 -13.70 17.00 -55.44
C PRO A 100 -12.17 16.98 -55.58
N GLN A 101 -11.47 18.00 -55.07
CA GLN A 101 -10.02 18.15 -55.12
C GLN A 101 -9.31 17.58 -53.88
N SER A 102 -10.06 16.99 -52.94
CA SER A 102 -9.48 16.39 -51.74
C SER A 102 -8.43 15.33 -52.07
N SER A 103 -7.31 15.34 -51.37
CA SER A 103 -6.26 14.31 -51.49
C SER A 103 -6.63 13.01 -50.76
N ASN A 104 -7.64 13.03 -49.89
CA ASN A 104 -8.07 11.88 -49.12
C ASN A 104 -8.76 10.82 -50.01
N GLU A 105 -8.36 9.56 -49.83
CA GLU A 105 -8.83 8.42 -50.62
C GLU A 105 -10.35 8.20 -50.54
N MET A 106 -10.93 8.26 -49.33
CA MET A 106 -12.37 8.08 -49.12
C MET A 106 -13.18 9.18 -49.82
N ILE A 107 -12.76 10.44 -49.70
CA ILE A 107 -13.47 11.55 -50.34
C ILE A 107 -13.40 11.42 -51.87
N ARG A 108 -12.22 11.10 -52.43
CA ARG A 108 -12.09 10.85 -53.89
C ARG A 108 -12.99 9.70 -54.34
N TYR A 109 -13.02 8.60 -53.59
CA TYR A 109 -13.88 7.45 -53.89
C TYR A 109 -15.34 7.85 -53.97
N LEU A 110 -15.86 8.59 -52.97
CA LEU A 110 -17.27 9.03 -52.95
C LEU A 110 -17.62 9.97 -54.12
N TYR A 111 -16.71 10.87 -54.50
CA TYR A 111 -16.91 11.73 -55.66
C TYR A 111 -16.86 10.97 -56.99
N GLN A 112 -15.96 10.00 -57.12
CA GLN A 112 -15.84 9.16 -58.31
C GLN A 112 -17.03 8.21 -58.47
N SER A 113 -17.56 7.68 -57.37
CA SER A 113 -18.78 6.86 -57.35
C SER A 113 -20.07 7.69 -57.49
N LYS A 114 -19.96 9.03 -57.50
CA LYS A 114 -21.09 9.97 -57.53
C LYS A 114 -22.05 9.81 -56.34
N ASP A 115 -21.53 9.35 -55.20
CA ASP A 115 -22.30 9.23 -53.96
C ASP A 115 -22.34 10.56 -53.20
N PHE A 116 -23.11 11.50 -53.75
CA PHE A 116 -23.26 12.83 -53.15
C PHE A 116 -24.05 12.83 -51.84
N GLU A 117 -24.91 11.82 -51.61
CA GLU A 117 -25.63 11.67 -50.34
C GLU A 117 -24.66 11.43 -49.18
N ALA A 118 -23.66 10.57 -49.36
CA ALA A 118 -22.62 10.33 -48.36
C ALA A 118 -21.74 11.58 -48.13
N VAL A 119 -21.40 12.30 -49.21
CA VAL A 119 -20.64 13.56 -49.12
C VAL A 119 -21.40 14.61 -48.31
N ASP A 120 -22.70 14.78 -48.58
CA ASP A 120 -23.55 15.74 -47.86
C ASP A 120 -23.76 15.33 -46.40
N TYR A 121 -23.82 14.03 -46.11
CA TYR A 121 -23.81 13.52 -44.75
C TYR A 121 -22.53 13.91 -44.01
N LEU A 122 -21.35 13.67 -44.59
CA LEU A 122 -20.07 13.98 -43.94
C LEU A 122 -19.95 15.48 -43.64
N LYS A 123 -20.33 16.35 -44.59
CA LYS A 123 -20.38 17.80 -44.37
C LYS A 123 -21.34 18.18 -43.26
N PHE A 124 -22.52 17.57 -43.22
CA PHE A 124 -23.49 17.81 -42.18
C PHE A 124 -22.99 17.35 -40.81
N ALA A 125 -22.40 16.16 -40.72
CA ALA A 125 -21.82 15.62 -39.49
C ALA A 125 -20.75 16.56 -38.93
N LYS A 126 -19.84 17.06 -39.79
CA LYS A 126 -18.82 18.07 -39.42
C LYS A 126 -19.46 19.36 -38.89
N SER A 127 -20.55 19.82 -39.50
CA SER A 127 -21.28 21.01 -39.01
C SER A 127 -21.93 20.83 -37.63
N CYS A 128 -22.09 19.58 -37.16
CA CYS A 128 -22.65 19.25 -35.85
C CYS A 128 -21.60 19.15 -34.74
N GLU A 129 -20.31 19.00 -35.04
CA GLU A 129 -19.26 18.68 -34.06
C GLU A 129 -19.18 19.69 -32.92
N PHE A 130 -19.18 20.99 -33.24
CA PHE A 130 -19.19 22.08 -32.25
C PHE A 130 -20.44 22.08 -31.35
N PHE A 131 -21.51 21.35 -31.70
CA PHE A 131 -22.74 21.34 -30.92
C PHE A 131 -22.88 20.10 -30.03
N ASN A 132 -21.93 19.16 -30.12
CA ASN A 132 -21.91 17.88 -29.42
C ASN A 132 -21.16 17.93 -28.07
N GLY A 133 -21.37 18.98 -27.28
CA GLY A 133 -20.71 19.18 -25.99
C GLY A 133 -21.54 20.05 -25.04
N ILE A 134 -21.25 19.94 -23.74
CA ILE A 134 -21.71 20.90 -22.73
C ILE A 134 -20.61 21.96 -22.63
N TYR A 135 -20.97 23.23 -22.78
CA TYR A 135 -20.04 24.34 -22.69
C TYR A 135 -20.33 25.10 -21.41
N ASP A 136 -19.29 25.31 -20.60
CA ASP A 136 -19.40 26.15 -19.42
C ASP A 136 -19.86 27.54 -19.83
N ASP A 137 -20.76 28.11 -19.03
CA ASP A 137 -21.06 29.52 -19.15
C ASP A 137 -19.97 30.28 -18.42
N PRO A 138 -19.01 30.94 -19.12
CA PRO A 138 -17.95 31.70 -18.46
C PRO A 138 -18.49 32.86 -17.62
N TRP A 139 -19.80 33.13 -17.67
CA TRP A 139 -20.50 34.15 -16.91
C TRP A 139 -21.39 33.59 -15.80
N GLU A 140 -21.31 32.28 -15.50
CA GLU A 140 -22.01 31.59 -14.40
C GLU A 140 -23.52 31.89 -14.31
N ARG A 141 -24.20 32.15 -15.42
CA ARG A 141 -25.64 32.49 -15.42
C ARG A 141 -26.52 31.27 -15.12
N LYS A 142 -25.91 30.10 -14.90
CA LYS A 142 -26.54 28.81 -14.53
C LYS A 142 -27.63 28.34 -15.50
N GLN A 143 -27.66 28.85 -16.72
CA GLN A 143 -28.52 28.35 -17.78
C GLN A 143 -27.68 27.46 -18.69
N MET A 144 -27.91 26.14 -18.67
CA MET A 144 -27.48 25.31 -19.80
C MET A 144 -28.16 25.86 -21.05
N LEU A 145 -27.39 26.52 -21.91
CA LEU A 145 -27.92 27.23 -23.07
C LEU A 145 -28.53 26.21 -24.06
N VAL A 146 -29.86 26.13 -24.09
CA VAL A 146 -30.60 25.63 -25.25
C VAL A 146 -30.22 26.55 -26.40
N THR A 147 -29.34 26.08 -27.29
CA THR A 147 -28.85 26.90 -28.39
C THR A 147 -29.85 26.81 -29.54
N PRO A 148 -30.46 27.91 -30.03
CA PRO A 148 -31.38 27.85 -31.19
C PRO A 148 -30.78 27.18 -32.43
N LYS A 149 -29.45 27.19 -32.54
CA LYS A 149 -28.70 26.49 -33.58
C LYS A 149 -28.71 24.96 -33.42
N ARG A 150 -28.73 24.42 -32.19
CA ARG A 150 -28.93 22.96 -31.95
C ARG A 150 -30.30 22.53 -32.46
N THR A 151 -31.37 23.24 -32.07
CA THR A 151 -32.74 22.97 -32.55
C THR A 151 -32.80 22.93 -34.08
N LYS A 152 -32.25 23.95 -34.77
CA LYS A 152 -32.20 23.98 -36.24
C LYS A 152 -31.45 22.78 -36.85
N LEU A 153 -30.36 22.33 -36.23
CA LEU A 153 -29.61 21.17 -36.69
C LEU A 153 -30.36 19.86 -36.44
N ILE A 154 -31.06 19.74 -35.31
CA ILE A 154 -31.95 18.61 -34.99
C ILE A 154 -33.05 18.52 -36.05
N ASP A 155 -33.79 19.62 -36.28
CA ASP A 155 -34.88 19.67 -37.27
C ASP A 155 -34.38 19.30 -38.67
N LYS A 156 -33.20 19.82 -39.06
CA LYS A 156 -32.57 19.50 -40.35
C LYS A 156 -32.19 18.02 -40.44
N ALA A 157 -31.57 17.45 -39.40
CA ALA A 157 -31.19 16.04 -39.37
C ALA A 157 -32.43 15.13 -39.51
N ILE A 158 -33.52 15.44 -38.79
CA ILE A 158 -34.79 14.71 -38.87
C ILE A 158 -35.38 14.82 -40.29
N ALA A 159 -35.46 16.04 -40.84
CA ALA A 159 -36.02 16.28 -42.15
C ALA A 159 -35.25 15.54 -43.27
N VAL A 160 -33.92 15.50 -43.20
CA VAL A 160 -33.08 14.78 -44.17
C VAL A 160 -33.21 13.27 -43.98
N SER A 161 -33.17 12.78 -42.74
CA SER A 161 -33.37 11.36 -42.42
C SER A 161 -34.69 10.81 -42.98
N ASN A 162 -35.77 11.60 -42.96
CA ASN A 162 -37.07 11.21 -43.49
C ASN A 162 -37.12 11.16 -45.03
N LYS A 163 -36.21 11.84 -45.72
CA LYS A 163 -36.19 11.92 -47.19
C LYS A 163 -35.19 10.97 -47.84
N ILE A 164 -34.09 10.67 -47.16
CA ILE A 164 -33.00 9.88 -47.73
C ILE A 164 -33.42 8.41 -47.89
N THR A 165 -33.08 7.83 -49.04
CA THR A 165 -33.44 6.44 -49.35
C THR A 165 -32.40 5.45 -48.84
N ASN A 166 -31.12 5.87 -48.82
CA ASN A 166 -30.05 5.07 -48.27
C ASN A 166 -30.27 4.82 -46.78
N LYS A 167 -30.48 3.56 -46.43
CA LYS A 167 -30.83 3.12 -45.07
C LYS A 167 -29.72 3.43 -44.05
N GLU A 168 -28.45 3.26 -44.42
CA GLU A 168 -27.34 3.53 -43.51
C GLU A 168 -27.20 5.03 -43.23
N LEU A 169 -27.29 5.86 -44.26
CA LEU A 169 -27.27 7.32 -44.09
C LEU A 169 -28.48 7.82 -43.30
N LYS A 170 -29.66 7.22 -43.48
CA LYS A 170 -30.84 7.49 -42.64
C LYS A 170 -30.57 7.25 -41.16
N LEU A 171 -29.99 6.11 -40.81
CA LEU A 171 -29.64 5.79 -39.42
C LEU A 171 -28.62 6.80 -38.87
N ARG A 172 -27.62 7.18 -39.67
CA ARG A 172 -26.59 8.14 -39.28
C ARG A 172 -27.14 9.55 -39.02
N TYR A 173 -28.01 10.07 -39.89
CA TYR A 173 -28.69 11.35 -39.65
C TYR A 173 -29.58 11.30 -38.41
N THR A 174 -30.31 10.19 -38.21
CA THR A 174 -31.16 10.01 -37.01
C THR A 174 -30.31 9.99 -35.73
N PHE A 175 -29.16 9.32 -35.76
CA PHE A 175 -28.22 9.32 -34.64
C PHE A 175 -27.70 10.73 -34.32
N LEU A 176 -27.34 11.53 -35.34
CA LEU A 176 -26.94 12.92 -35.13
C LEU A 176 -28.04 13.75 -34.48
N ALA A 177 -29.30 13.58 -34.91
CA ALA A 177 -30.45 14.23 -34.28
C ALA A 177 -30.59 13.84 -32.79
N ILE A 178 -30.46 12.54 -32.47
CA ILE A 178 -30.51 12.04 -31.08
C ILE A 178 -29.37 12.64 -30.23
N ARG A 179 -28.12 12.61 -30.74
CA ARG A 179 -26.96 13.15 -30.03
C ARG A 179 -27.11 14.65 -29.76
N LEU A 180 -27.54 15.42 -30.76
CA LEU A 180 -27.79 16.85 -30.60
C LEU A 180 -28.93 17.12 -29.61
N ALA A 181 -30.00 16.33 -29.65
CA ALA A 181 -31.14 16.44 -28.73
C ALA A 181 -30.70 16.22 -27.28
N TYR A 182 -29.77 15.29 -27.01
CA TYR A 182 -29.19 15.09 -25.67
C TYR A 182 -28.52 16.36 -25.14
N TYR A 183 -27.61 16.96 -25.92
CA TYR A 183 -26.97 18.23 -25.53
C TYR A 183 -27.93 19.43 -25.54
N ASN A 184 -29.14 19.27 -26.07
CA ASN A 184 -30.20 20.27 -26.03
C ASN A 184 -31.23 20.02 -24.90
N ASN A 185 -31.03 18.99 -24.06
CA ASN A 185 -31.98 18.52 -23.04
C ASN A 185 -33.37 18.13 -23.60
N ASP A 186 -33.44 17.79 -24.89
CA ASP A 186 -34.68 17.38 -25.56
C ASP A 186 -34.86 15.85 -25.51
N TYR A 187 -35.14 15.35 -24.31
CA TYR A 187 -35.34 13.92 -24.08
C TYR A 187 -36.58 13.36 -24.79
N ALA A 188 -37.58 14.20 -25.10
CA ALA A 188 -38.78 13.77 -25.81
C ALA A 188 -38.46 13.40 -27.27
N THR A 189 -37.64 14.21 -27.94
CA THR A 189 -37.15 13.89 -29.29
C THR A 189 -36.29 12.64 -29.29
N ILE A 190 -35.41 12.43 -28.28
CA ILE A 190 -34.62 11.20 -28.16
C ILE A 190 -35.51 9.96 -28.10
N ARG A 191 -36.53 9.97 -27.22
CA ARG A 191 -37.48 8.85 -27.10
C ARG A 191 -38.18 8.56 -28.41
N THR A 192 -38.72 9.60 -29.05
CA THR A 192 -39.47 9.50 -30.31
C THR A 192 -38.62 8.91 -31.43
N LEU A 193 -37.40 9.45 -31.64
CA LEU A 193 -36.52 9.00 -32.71
C LEU A 193 -35.97 7.59 -32.47
N TYR A 194 -35.63 7.25 -31.23
CA TYR A 194 -35.16 5.91 -30.90
C TYR A 194 -36.25 4.87 -31.12
N ASP A 195 -37.44 5.09 -30.56
CA ASP A 195 -38.55 4.14 -30.62
C ASP A 195 -39.10 3.98 -32.05
N GLY A 196 -39.12 5.07 -32.84
CA GLY A 196 -39.61 5.07 -34.21
C GLY A 196 -38.62 4.57 -35.27
N VAL A 197 -37.30 4.55 -34.97
CA VAL A 197 -36.26 4.18 -35.94
C VAL A 197 -35.41 3.02 -35.45
N PHE A 198 -34.65 3.21 -34.37
CA PHE A 198 -33.65 2.24 -33.92
C PHE A 198 -34.25 1.00 -33.27
N LYS A 199 -35.36 1.13 -32.54
CA LYS A 199 -36.07 -0.01 -31.93
C LYS A 199 -36.72 -0.94 -32.96
N LEU A 200 -37.07 -0.40 -34.14
CA LEU A 200 -37.68 -1.15 -35.24
C LEU A 200 -36.65 -1.73 -36.21
N GLU A 201 -35.37 -1.38 -36.04
CA GLU A 201 -34.29 -1.83 -36.91
C GLU A 201 -33.95 -3.31 -36.65
N LYS A 202 -34.01 -4.13 -37.70
CA LYS A 202 -33.71 -5.56 -37.62
C LYS A 202 -32.21 -5.86 -37.72
N ASN A 203 -31.46 -5.03 -38.45
CA ASN A 203 -30.01 -5.14 -38.56
C ASN A 203 -29.34 -4.28 -37.49
N VAL A 204 -29.17 -4.84 -36.30
CA VAL A 204 -28.59 -4.13 -35.15
C VAL A 204 -27.09 -3.91 -35.38
N GLN A 205 -26.68 -2.64 -35.41
CA GLN A 205 -25.30 -2.18 -35.59
C GLN A 205 -24.87 -1.28 -34.43
N ILE A 206 -23.62 -0.81 -34.42
CA ILE A 206 -23.10 0.06 -33.35
C ILE A 206 -23.93 1.35 -33.16
N LEU A 207 -24.51 1.89 -34.24
CA LEU A 207 -25.38 3.08 -34.18
C LEU A 207 -26.64 2.84 -33.33
N ASN A 208 -27.15 1.61 -33.27
CA ASN A 208 -28.28 1.26 -32.41
C ASN A 208 -27.89 1.41 -30.94
N TYR A 209 -26.70 0.94 -30.56
CA TYR A 209 -26.21 1.02 -29.18
C TYR A 209 -25.76 2.43 -28.80
N TRP A 210 -25.18 3.19 -29.73
CA TRP A 210 -24.89 4.61 -29.51
C TRP A 210 -26.16 5.45 -29.36
N SER A 211 -27.23 5.11 -30.07
CA SER A 211 -28.53 5.75 -29.89
C SER A 211 -29.19 5.30 -28.59
N LEU A 212 -29.03 4.02 -28.22
CA LEU A 212 -29.53 3.46 -26.97
C LEU A 212 -28.83 4.08 -25.76
N TYR A 213 -27.55 4.43 -25.86
CA TYR A 213 -26.82 5.19 -24.84
C TYR A 213 -27.59 6.46 -24.49
N PHE A 214 -27.91 7.32 -25.46
CA PHE A 214 -28.69 8.53 -25.21
C PHE A 214 -30.13 8.25 -24.77
N ARG A 215 -30.76 7.20 -25.31
CA ARG A 215 -32.10 6.75 -24.89
C ARG A 215 -32.14 6.32 -23.42
N THR A 216 -31.03 5.82 -22.88
CA THR A 216 -30.91 5.42 -21.46
C THR A 216 -31.08 6.64 -20.56
N PHE A 217 -30.40 7.75 -20.83
CA PHE A 217 -30.56 9.01 -20.07
C PHE A 217 -31.95 9.65 -20.23
N ALA A 218 -32.63 9.36 -21.34
CA ALA A 218 -33.99 9.85 -21.60
C ALA A 218 -35.09 8.96 -20.96
N GLU A 219 -34.72 7.86 -20.30
CA GLU A 219 -35.65 6.91 -19.69
C GLU A 219 -36.01 7.32 -18.26
N THR A 220 -37.29 7.21 -17.91
CA THR A 220 -37.80 7.50 -16.57
C THR A 220 -38.04 6.23 -15.75
N ASP A 221 -38.31 5.09 -16.39
CA ASP A 221 -38.35 3.79 -15.72
C ASP A 221 -36.92 3.30 -15.43
N LEU A 222 -36.53 3.33 -14.16
CA LEU A 222 -35.18 2.98 -13.73
C LEU A 222 -34.79 1.52 -14.03
N ALA A 223 -35.75 0.59 -14.04
CA ALA A 223 -35.49 -0.81 -14.39
C ALA A 223 -35.24 -0.97 -15.88
N LEU A 224 -35.99 -0.25 -16.71
CA LEU A 224 -35.77 -0.20 -18.15
C LEU A 224 -34.48 0.55 -18.50
N ALA A 225 -34.15 1.62 -17.78
CA ALA A 225 -32.89 2.34 -17.92
C ALA A 225 -31.69 1.44 -17.59
N ASN A 226 -31.74 0.69 -16.48
CA ASN A 226 -30.71 -0.29 -16.15
C ASN A 226 -30.58 -1.38 -17.21
N TYR A 227 -31.70 -1.82 -17.80
CA TYR A 227 -31.68 -2.78 -18.90
C TYR A 227 -30.98 -2.21 -20.14
N TYR A 228 -31.33 -0.97 -20.54
CA TYR A 228 -30.67 -0.27 -21.64
C TYR A 228 -29.18 -0.06 -21.37
N ALA A 229 -28.82 0.38 -20.17
CA ALA A 229 -27.43 0.54 -19.73
C ALA A 229 -26.65 -0.77 -19.89
N ALA A 230 -27.23 -1.91 -19.50
CA ALA A 230 -26.61 -3.22 -19.65
C ALA A 230 -26.39 -3.61 -21.12
N GLN A 231 -27.35 -3.32 -22.01
CA GLN A 231 -27.18 -3.60 -23.44
C GLN A 231 -26.11 -2.70 -24.08
N VAL A 232 -26.06 -1.42 -23.70
CA VAL A 232 -25.02 -0.49 -24.17
C VAL A 232 -23.65 -0.93 -23.64
N PHE A 233 -23.55 -1.27 -22.35
CA PHE A 233 -22.30 -1.72 -21.74
C PHE A 233 -21.72 -2.95 -22.46
N ALA A 234 -22.56 -3.96 -22.74
CA ALA A 234 -22.08 -5.15 -23.41
C ALA A 234 -21.61 -4.90 -24.85
N ASN A 235 -22.29 -4.02 -25.60
CA ASN A 235 -22.15 -3.92 -27.06
C ASN A 235 -21.46 -2.65 -27.58
N ALA A 236 -21.25 -1.62 -26.75
CA ALA A 236 -20.58 -0.37 -27.12
C ALA A 236 -19.37 -0.10 -26.20
N PRO A 237 -18.19 -0.67 -26.50
CA PRO A 237 -16.98 -0.52 -25.70
C PRO A 237 -16.64 0.95 -25.36
N ASP A 238 -16.77 1.84 -26.35
CA ASP A 238 -16.50 3.28 -26.25
C ASP A 238 -17.50 4.06 -25.37
N LYS A 239 -18.52 3.39 -24.84
CA LYS A 239 -19.55 3.96 -23.97
C LYS A 239 -19.61 3.28 -22.60
N ARG A 240 -18.84 2.20 -22.38
CA ARG A 240 -18.88 1.39 -21.15
C ARG A 240 -18.64 2.21 -19.90
N PHE A 241 -17.56 3.00 -19.86
CA PHE A 241 -17.20 3.82 -18.71
C PHE A 241 -18.36 4.71 -18.27
N MET A 242 -18.84 5.56 -19.18
CA MET A 242 -19.90 6.52 -18.91
C MET A 242 -21.22 5.84 -18.57
N ILE A 243 -21.65 4.84 -19.36
CA ILE A 243 -22.95 4.20 -19.14
C ILE A 243 -23.01 3.39 -17.85
N SER A 244 -21.86 2.88 -17.37
CA SER A 244 -21.79 2.19 -16.08
C SER A 244 -22.12 3.10 -14.89
N GLY A 245 -21.98 4.42 -15.05
CA GLY A 245 -22.38 5.43 -14.08
C GLY A 245 -23.89 5.52 -13.90
N GLU A 246 -24.65 5.27 -14.96
CA GLU A 246 -26.12 5.32 -14.96
C GLU A 246 -26.79 4.09 -14.31
N TYR A 247 -26.02 3.05 -14.01
CA TYR A 247 -26.58 1.85 -13.38
C TYR A 247 -27.00 2.12 -11.92
N ASN A 248 -28.31 2.10 -11.67
CA ASN A 248 -28.87 2.30 -10.35
C ASN A 248 -28.88 0.98 -9.55
N ARG A 249 -28.01 0.89 -8.54
CA ARG A 249 -27.86 -0.29 -7.67
C ARG A 249 -29.07 -0.56 -6.75
N ASN A 250 -29.96 0.42 -6.57
CA ASN A 250 -31.15 0.26 -5.71
C ASN A 250 -32.30 -0.46 -6.43
N VAL A 251 -32.24 -0.58 -7.76
CA VAL A 251 -33.24 -1.31 -8.55
C VAL A 251 -32.94 -2.81 -8.47
N SER A 252 -33.97 -3.61 -8.21
CA SER A 252 -33.82 -5.07 -8.15
C SER A 252 -33.44 -5.64 -9.51
N ILE A 253 -32.43 -6.52 -9.55
CA ILE A 253 -32.03 -7.19 -10.79
C ILE A 253 -33.19 -7.97 -11.42
N ASN A 254 -34.10 -8.52 -10.61
CA ASN A 254 -35.27 -9.25 -11.09
C ASN A 254 -36.24 -8.34 -11.86
N GLU A 255 -36.31 -7.05 -11.53
CA GLU A 255 -37.12 -6.08 -12.27
C GLU A 255 -36.48 -5.74 -13.62
N VAL A 256 -35.15 -5.55 -13.63
CA VAL A 256 -34.39 -5.32 -14.87
C VAL A 256 -34.53 -6.51 -15.82
N LEU A 257 -34.46 -7.74 -15.29
CA LEU A 257 -34.57 -8.98 -16.09
C LEU A 257 -35.93 -9.16 -16.77
N LYS A 258 -37.00 -8.48 -16.33
CA LYS A 258 -38.31 -8.52 -17.01
C LYS A 258 -38.24 -7.94 -18.43
N TYR A 259 -37.27 -7.06 -18.69
CA TYR A 259 -37.04 -6.45 -20.00
C TYR A 259 -36.12 -7.28 -20.91
N ALA A 260 -35.40 -8.27 -20.36
CA ALA A 260 -34.47 -9.12 -21.10
C ALA A 260 -35.18 -10.38 -21.61
N ASN A 261 -35.36 -10.47 -22.93
CA ASN A 261 -36.11 -11.54 -23.59
C ASN A 261 -35.19 -12.72 -23.95
N THR A 262 -33.96 -12.43 -24.36
CA THR A 262 -32.98 -13.43 -24.80
C THR A 262 -31.98 -13.78 -23.71
N ASN A 263 -31.32 -14.94 -23.84
CA ASN A 263 -30.24 -15.31 -22.93
C ASN A 263 -29.06 -14.32 -22.99
N GLN A 264 -28.75 -13.78 -24.18
CA GLN A 264 -27.70 -12.77 -24.34
C GLN A 264 -28.04 -11.49 -23.58
N GLU A 265 -29.27 -10.99 -23.70
CA GLU A 265 -29.73 -9.81 -22.96
C GLU A 265 -29.68 -10.02 -21.45
N LYS A 266 -30.06 -11.22 -20.97
CA LYS A 266 -29.97 -11.58 -19.54
C LYS A 266 -28.52 -11.60 -19.08
N ALA A 267 -27.61 -12.21 -19.85
CA ALA A 267 -26.18 -12.22 -19.54
C ALA A 267 -25.60 -10.80 -19.45
N ASN A 268 -26.01 -9.88 -20.33
CA ASN A 268 -25.58 -8.48 -20.31
C ASN A 268 -26.02 -7.77 -19.00
N VAL A 269 -27.25 -8.03 -18.55
CA VAL A 269 -27.76 -7.49 -17.26
C VAL A 269 -26.93 -7.99 -16.09
N TYR A 270 -26.65 -9.30 -16.02
CA TYR A 270 -25.81 -9.85 -14.95
C TYR A 270 -24.38 -9.35 -15.01
N LEU A 271 -23.81 -9.13 -16.20
CA LEU A 271 -22.46 -8.58 -16.35
C LEU A 271 -22.35 -7.18 -15.73
N LEU A 272 -23.18 -6.22 -16.17
CA LEU A 272 -23.11 -4.86 -15.65
C LEU A 272 -23.38 -4.84 -14.13
N ALA A 273 -24.35 -5.61 -13.66
CA ALA A 273 -24.62 -5.73 -12.23
C ALA A 273 -23.41 -6.28 -11.47
N GLY A 274 -22.75 -7.33 -11.98
CA GLY A 274 -21.55 -7.94 -11.40
C GLY A 274 -20.32 -7.05 -11.43
N ILE A 275 -20.17 -6.19 -12.45
CA ILE A 275 -19.11 -5.17 -12.52
C ILE A 275 -19.30 -4.11 -11.44
N LYS A 276 -20.54 -3.69 -11.21
CA LYS A 276 -20.88 -2.71 -10.17
C LYS A 276 -20.79 -3.27 -8.75
N LYS A 277 -20.51 -4.58 -8.57
CA LYS A 277 -20.30 -5.18 -7.25
C LYS A 277 -18.87 -4.94 -6.75
N THR A 278 -18.79 -4.41 -5.53
CA THR A 278 -17.56 -4.23 -4.75
C THR A 278 -17.28 -5.43 -3.84
N ASP A 279 -18.33 -6.19 -3.51
CA ASP A 279 -18.34 -7.47 -2.80
C ASP A 279 -18.32 -8.66 -3.79
N GLN A 280 -18.69 -9.86 -3.33
CA GLN A 280 -18.65 -11.13 -4.06
C GLN A 280 -19.55 -11.12 -5.33
N SER A 281 -19.02 -11.56 -6.48
CA SER A 281 -19.77 -11.65 -7.75
C SER A 281 -20.05 -13.09 -8.24
N LEU A 282 -19.78 -14.12 -7.43
CA LEU A 282 -19.95 -15.54 -7.81
C LEU A 282 -21.33 -15.88 -8.39
N GLU A 283 -22.41 -15.38 -7.77
CA GLU A 283 -23.76 -15.67 -8.27
C GLU A 283 -24.02 -15.05 -9.64
N TYR A 284 -23.44 -13.87 -9.93
CA TYR A 284 -23.52 -13.26 -11.26
C TYR A 284 -22.75 -14.07 -12.29
N LEU A 285 -21.55 -14.55 -11.95
CA LEU A 285 -20.75 -15.44 -12.82
C LEU A 285 -21.53 -16.71 -13.18
N LYS A 286 -22.18 -17.36 -12.22
CA LYS A 286 -23.04 -18.53 -12.46
C LYS A 286 -24.18 -18.23 -13.42
N GLN A 287 -24.85 -17.09 -13.24
CA GLN A 287 -25.96 -16.71 -14.12
C GLN A 287 -25.47 -16.37 -15.53
N ILE A 288 -24.36 -15.64 -15.68
CA ILE A 288 -23.78 -15.35 -17.00
C ILE A 288 -23.40 -16.65 -17.70
N TYR A 289 -22.70 -17.58 -17.02
CA TYR A 289 -22.35 -18.88 -17.60
C TYR A 289 -23.58 -19.69 -18.03
N LYS A 290 -24.65 -19.67 -17.23
CA LYS A 290 -25.92 -20.33 -17.56
C LYS A 290 -26.55 -19.77 -18.84
N TYR A 291 -26.52 -18.46 -19.03
CA TYR A 291 -27.20 -17.81 -20.15
C TYR A 291 -26.32 -17.70 -21.40
N ASN A 292 -25.06 -17.29 -21.26
CA ASN A 292 -24.14 -17.08 -22.36
C ASN A 292 -22.69 -17.45 -21.94
N PRO A 293 -22.32 -18.75 -21.99
CA PRO A 293 -21.02 -19.21 -21.52
C PRO A 293 -19.84 -18.72 -22.37
N GLU A 294 -20.08 -18.40 -23.65
CA GLU A 294 -19.07 -17.89 -24.59
C GLU A 294 -18.89 -16.37 -24.51
N PHE A 295 -19.55 -15.70 -23.56
CA PHE A 295 -19.49 -14.25 -23.45
C PHE A 295 -18.13 -13.80 -22.90
N GLU A 296 -17.38 -12.96 -23.65
CA GLU A 296 -16.11 -12.38 -23.18
C GLU A 296 -16.21 -11.71 -21.79
N GLY A 297 -17.36 -11.08 -21.50
CA GLY A 297 -17.61 -10.44 -20.22
C GLY A 297 -17.63 -11.42 -19.04
N LEU A 298 -17.91 -12.70 -19.28
CA LEU A 298 -17.83 -13.75 -18.26
C LEU A 298 -16.38 -13.97 -17.81
N SER A 299 -15.46 -14.16 -18.76
CA SER A 299 -14.05 -14.38 -18.47
C SER A 299 -13.40 -13.14 -17.88
N PHE A 300 -13.77 -11.94 -18.34
CA PHE A 300 -13.35 -10.70 -17.72
C PHE A 300 -13.83 -10.59 -16.26
N LEU A 301 -15.12 -10.86 -16.00
CA LEU A 301 -15.65 -10.80 -14.64
C LEU A 301 -14.99 -11.84 -13.73
N LEU A 302 -14.65 -13.03 -14.24
CA LEU A 302 -13.89 -14.04 -13.49
C LEU A 302 -12.50 -13.52 -13.12
N LEU A 303 -11.76 -12.96 -14.10
CA LEU A 303 -10.44 -12.37 -13.86
C LEU A 303 -10.49 -11.28 -12.79
N ARG A 304 -11.48 -10.38 -12.87
CA ARG A 304 -11.72 -9.35 -11.85
C ARG A 304 -12.06 -9.95 -10.49
N GLU A 305 -12.82 -11.04 -10.44
CA GLU A 305 -13.14 -11.74 -9.19
C GLU A 305 -11.89 -12.35 -8.54
N ILE A 306 -10.98 -12.93 -9.33
CA ILE A 306 -9.69 -13.43 -8.85
C ILE A 306 -8.87 -12.30 -8.26
N ASN A 307 -8.76 -11.15 -8.94
CA ASN A 307 -7.99 -10.02 -8.42
C ASN A 307 -8.58 -9.43 -7.13
N LYS A 308 -9.91 -9.46 -6.95
CA LYS A 308 -10.54 -9.14 -5.66
C LYS A 308 -10.08 -10.09 -4.56
N ILE A 309 -10.13 -11.39 -4.83
CA ILE A 309 -9.71 -12.42 -3.87
C ILE A 309 -8.21 -12.32 -3.56
N GLU A 310 -7.36 -11.98 -4.53
CA GLU A 310 -5.94 -11.68 -4.27
C GLU A 310 -5.78 -10.59 -3.23
N ASP A 311 -6.49 -9.47 -3.38
CA ASP A 311 -6.41 -8.37 -2.42
C ASP A 311 -7.05 -8.75 -1.07
N TRP A 312 -8.15 -9.50 -1.07
CA TRP A 312 -8.81 -9.94 0.17
C TRP A 312 -8.01 -10.99 0.96
N VAL A 313 -7.24 -11.82 0.26
CA VAL A 313 -6.47 -12.91 0.87
C VAL A 313 -5.00 -12.50 1.06
N PHE A 314 -4.30 -12.17 -0.02
CA PHE A 314 -2.84 -12.00 0.00
C PHE A 314 -2.39 -10.70 0.63
N THR A 315 -3.08 -9.58 0.40
CA THR A 315 -2.74 -8.30 1.05
C THR A 315 -2.70 -8.47 2.57
N PRO A 316 -3.80 -8.86 3.26
CA PRO A 316 -3.77 -9.07 4.70
C PRO A 316 -2.88 -10.23 5.15
N TYR A 317 -2.81 -11.31 4.38
CA TYR A 317 -2.00 -12.47 4.77
C TYR A 317 -0.50 -12.18 4.77
N TYR A 318 0.03 -11.41 3.82
CA TYR A 318 1.45 -11.08 3.77
C TYR A 318 1.81 -9.83 4.58
N SER A 319 0.97 -8.79 4.54
CA SER A 319 1.29 -7.47 5.12
C SER A 319 0.67 -7.22 6.49
N LEU A 320 -0.38 -7.94 6.88
CA LEU A 320 -1.24 -7.66 8.03
C LEU A 320 -1.96 -6.29 7.96
N PHE A 321 -2.06 -5.68 6.78
CA PHE A 321 -2.96 -4.56 6.52
C PHE A 321 -4.32 -5.06 6.01
N SER A 322 -5.35 -4.21 6.10
CA SER A 322 -6.60 -4.49 5.41
C SER A 322 -6.42 -4.42 3.88
N PRO A 323 -7.26 -5.13 3.10
CA PRO A 323 -7.32 -5.01 1.64
C PRO A 323 -7.45 -3.56 1.16
N SER A 324 -6.91 -3.28 -0.02
CA SER A 324 -6.73 -1.93 -0.57
C SER A 324 -8.00 -1.08 -0.66
N LEU A 325 -9.16 -1.70 -0.86
CA LEU A 325 -10.47 -1.03 -0.95
C LEU A 325 -11.32 -1.12 0.33
N SER A 326 -10.69 -1.27 1.51
CA SER A 326 -11.39 -1.31 2.79
C SER A 326 -11.78 0.09 3.28
N SER A 327 -12.89 0.20 4.02
CA SER A 327 -13.30 1.47 4.62
C SER A 327 -12.30 1.92 5.68
N TYR A 328 -12.11 3.23 5.86
CA TYR A 328 -11.15 3.77 6.85
C TYR A 328 -11.44 3.28 8.29
N ASP A 329 -12.71 3.04 8.62
CA ASP A 329 -13.14 2.53 9.92
C ASP A 329 -12.74 1.06 10.16
N ASP A 330 -12.60 0.24 9.11
CA ASP A 330 -12.13 -1.15 9.20
C ASP A 330 -10.61 -1.22 9.46
N ILE A 331 -9.86 -0.15 9.16
CA ILE A 331 -8.39 -0.14 9.17
C ILE A 331 -7.82 0.05 10.58
N GLN A 332 -8.51 0.77 11.48
CA GLN A 332 -7.96 1.13 12.80
C GLN A 332 -8.29 0.15 13.94
N LYS A 333 -9.24 -0.78 13.78
CA LYS A 333 -9.82 -1.53 14.92
C LYS A 333 -9.58 -3.04 14.92
N ASN A 334 -9.07 -3.62 13.84
CA ASN A 334 -8.97 -5.06 13.73
C ASN A 334 -7.69 -5.60 14.37
N SER A 335 -7.84 -6.50 15.34
CA SER A 335 -6.70 -7.27 15.83
C SER A 335 -6.17 -8.18 14.72
N ILE A 336 -4.92 -8.63 14.82
CA ILE A 336 -4.37 -9.58 13.84
C ILE A 336 -5.16 -10.89 13.80
N HIS A 337 -5.77 -11.30 14.91
CA HIS A 337 -6.69 -12.43 14.93
C HIS A 337 -7.90 -12.17 14.02
N ASP A 338 -8.48 -10.97 14.05
CA ASP A 338 -9.61 -10.60 13.20
C ASP A 338 -9.22 -10.54 11.72
N ILE A 339 -8.02 -10.02 11.42
CA ILE A 339 -7.46 -9.98 10.07
C ILE A 339 -7.29 -11.41 9.53
N MET A 340 -6.69 -12.32 10.30
CA MET A 340 -6.51 -13.71 9.87
C MET A 340 -7.85 -14.46 9.77
N ASN A 341 -8.81 -14.22 10.66
CA ASN A 341 -10.15 -14.79 10.55
C ASN A 341 -10.85 -14.32 9.28
N ARG A 342 -10.68 -13.05 8.89
CA ARG A 342 -11.15 -12.53 7.61
C ARG A 342 -10.49 -13.24 6.44
N VAL A 343 -9.16 -13.40 6.46
CA VAL A 343 -8.42 -14.15 5.43
C VAL A 343 -9.02 -15.54 5.24
N GLU A 344 -9.29 -16.30 6.31
CA GLU A 344 -9.89 -17.63 6.18
C GLU A 344 -11.33 -17.60 5.62
N ARG A 345 -12.14 -16.56 5.94
CA ARG A 345 -13.46 -16.37 5.30
C ARG A 345 -13.32 -16.10 3.80
N ASP A 346 -12.36 -15.28 3.40
CA ASP A 346 -12.11 -14.95 1.99
C ASP A 346 -11.54 -16.16 1.23
N ARG A 347 -10.74 -17.02 1.87
CA ARG A 347 -10.33 -18.32 1.31
C ARG A 347 -11.49 -19.29 1.14
N ASN A 348 -12.46 -19.32 2.07
CA ASN A 348 -13.68 -20.11 1.91
C ASN A 348 -14.51 -19.64 0.71
N TYR A 349 -14.53 -18.33 0.43
CA TYR A 349 -15.15 -17.82 -0.79
C TYR A 349 -14.37 -18.22 -2.05
N ALA A 350 -13.03 -18.18 -2.00
CA ALA A 350 -12.18 -18.68 -3.08
C ALA A 350 -12.46 -20.17 -3.39
N ASP A 351 -12.71 -21.00 -2.37
CA ASP A 351 -13.10 -22.41 -2.56
C ASP A 351 -14.47 -22.55 -3.24
N GLN A 352 -15.45 -21.69 -2.93
CA GLN A 352 -16.72 -21.68 -3.64
C GLN A 352 -16.55 -21.32 -5.12
N LEU A 353 -15.68 -20.35 -5.42
CA LEU A 353 -15.36 -19.98 -6.80
C LEU A 353 -14.59 -21.11 -7.52
N LEU A 354 -13.66 -21.79 -6.84
CA LEU A 354 -12.94 -22.96 -7.36
C LEU A 354 -13.90 -24.09 -7.71
N LYS A 355 -14.86 -24.40 -6.83
CA LYS A 355 -15.92 -25.38 -7.09
C LYS A 355 -16.74 -25.03 -8.33
N PHE A 356 -17.06 -23.74 -8.51
CA PHE A 356 -17.74 -23.29 -9.72
C PHE A 356 -16.85 -23.47 -10.97
N VAL A 357 -15.60 -23.02 -10.94
CA VAL A 357 -14.65 -23.18 -12.05
C VAL A 357 -14.47 -24.65 -12.43
N ASN A 358 -14.38 -25.55 -11.44
CA ASN A 358 -14.28 -26.99 -11.65
C ASN A 358 -15.55 -27.61 -12.26
N SER A 359 -16.72 -26.99 -12.06
CA SER A 359 -18.00 -27.43 -12.63
C SER A 359 -18.23 -26.95 -14.07
N VAL A 360 -17.45 -25.96 -14.54
CA VAL A 360 -17.61 -25.36 -15.86
C VAL A 360 -17.02 -26.26 -16.95
N ASN A 361 -17.77 -26.43 -18.05
CA ASN A 361 -17.23 -27.01 -19.27
C ASN A 361 -16.37 -25.97 -20.00
N PHE A 362 -15.05 -26.08 -19.90
CA PHE A 362 -14.10 -25.16 -20.54
C PHE A 362 -14.24 -25.11 -22.07
N LYS A 363 -14.82 -26.11 -22.74
CA LYS A 363 -15.04 -26.02 -24.20
C LYS A 363 -16.09 -24.99 -24.62
N LYS A 364 -16.84 -24.44 -23.66
CA LYS A 364 -17.92 -23.45 -23.90
C LYS A 364 -17.54 -22.01 -23.52
N VAL A 365 -16.34 -21.77 -22.99
CA VAL A 365 -15.93 -20.42 -22.59
C VAL A 365 -15.06 -19.79 -23.68
N ASP A 366 -15.07 -18.46 -23.77
CA ASP A 366 -14.31 -17.71 -24.79
C ASP A 366 -12.79 -17.91 -24.66
N ASN A 367 -12.28 -18.08 -23.43
CA ASN A 367 -10.84 -18.17 -23.17
C ASN A 367 -10.49 -19.32 -22.24
N ILE A 368 -10.28 -20.51 -22.81
CA ILE A 368 -9.91 -21.73 -22.07
C ILE A 368 -8.64 -21.53 -21.23
N LEU A 369 -7.67 -20.80 -21.77
CA LEU A 369 -6.37 -20.61 -21.12
C LEU A 369 -6.53 -19.80 -19.83
N LEU A 370 -7.27 -18.69 -19.88
CA LEU A 370 -7.60 -17.88 -18.70
C LEU A 370 -8.25 -18.72 -17.61
N TRP A 371 -9.26 -19.51 -17.95
CA TRP A 371 -9.98 -20.32 -16.95
C TRP A 371 -9.08 -21.35 -16.26
N LYS A 372 -8.17 -21.98 -16.99
CA LYS A 372 -7.17 -22.90 -16.41
C LYS A 372 -6.16 -22.16 -15.52
N ILE A 373 -5.73 -20.96 -15.89
CA ILE A 373 -4.84 -20.14 -15.06
C ILE A 373 -5.56 -19.70 -13.77
N CYS A 374 -6.81 -19.23 -13.88
CA CYS A 374 -7.65 -18.90 -12.73
C CYS A 374 -7.85 -20.11 -11.82
N GLN A 375 -8.05 -21.31 -12.38
CA GLN A 375 -8.13 -22.56 -11.61
C GLN A 375 -6.85 -22.81 -10.81
N ALA A 376 -5.67 -22.70 -11.41
CA ALA A 376 -4.39 -22.86 -10.72
C ALA A 376 -4.22 -21.83 -9.58
N TYR A 377 -4.58 -20.57 -9.82
CA TYR A 377 -4.56 -19.51 -8.81
C TYR A 377 -5.50 -19.81 -7.63
N LEU A 378 -6.72 -20.25 -7.92
CA LEU A 378 -7.71 -20.59 -6.90
C LEU A 378 -7.27 -21.78 -6.03
N HIS A 379 -6.58 -22.78 -6.60
CA HIS A 379 -5.95 -23.83 -5.81
C HIS A 379 -4.93 -23.24 -4.81
N PHE A 380 -4.07 -22.32 -5.22
CA PHE A 380 -3.13 -21.67 -4.30
C PHE A 380 -3.85 -20.81 -3.24
N MET A 381 -4.84 -20.00 -3.64
CA MET A 381 -5.66 -19.19 -2.73
C MET A 381 -6.40 -20.03 -1.68
N THR A 382 -6.74 -21.27 -1.99
CA THR A 382 -7.41 -22.20 -1.07
C THR A 382 -6.44 -23.07 -0.26
N LYS A 383 -5.12 -22.80 -0.35
CA LYS A 383 -4.03 -23.58 0.26
C LYS A 383 -3.88 -25.00 -0.31
N ASP A 384 -4.54 -25.32 -1.42
CA ASP A 384 -4.29 -26.54 -2.19
C ASP A 384 -3.06 -26.36 -3.08
N ASN A 385 -1.88 -26.28 -2.45
CA ASN A 385 -0.63 -26.05 -3.15
C ASN A 385 -0.30 -27.17 -4.14
N GLN A 386 -0.68 -28.43 -3.83
CA GLN A 386 -0.45 -29.56 -4.72
C GLN A 386 -1.34 -29.50 -5.97
N GLY A 387 -2.62 -29.15 -5.81
CA GLY A 387 -3.53 -28.89 -6.93
C GLY A 387 -3.01 -27.75 -7.82
N CYS A 388 -2.51 -26.68 -7.20
CA CYS A 388 -1.91 -25.56 -7.92
C CYS A 388 -0.71 -26.01 -8.77
N LEU A 389 0.27 -26.67 -8.17
CA LEU A 389 1.47 -27.16 -8.86
C LEU A 389 1.14 -28.15 -9.98
N SER A 390 0.15 -29.02 -9.75
CA SER A 390 -0.33 -29.97 -10.77
C SER A 390 -0.89 -29.24 -11.99
N GLN A 391 -1.73 -28.22 -11.80
CA GLN A 391 -2.29 -27.43 -12.89
C GLN A 391 -1.22 -26.61 -13.63
N ILE A 392 -0.28 -26.00 -12.91
CA ILE A 392 0.84 -25.28 -13.51
C ILE A 392 1.66 -26.19 -14.42
N SER A 393 1.96 -27.42 -14.00
CA SER A 393 2.74 -28.37 -14.81
C SER A 393 2.06 -28.71 -16.17
N LEU A 394 0.73 -28.62 -16.22
CA LEU A 394 -0.03 -28.81 -17.46
C LEU A 394 -0.03 -27.54 -18.33
N LEU A 395 -0.09 -26.37 -17.69
CA LEU A 395 -0.08 -25.06 -18.35
C LEU A 395 1.29 -24.69 -18.95
N GLU A 396 2.39 -25.04 -18.27
CA GLU A 396 3.76 -24.82 -18.76
C GLU A 396 4.03 -25.55 -20.09
N LYS A 397 3.27 -26.60 -20.39
CA LYS A 397 3.33 -27.33 -21.67
C LYS A 397 2.53 -26.66 -22.80
N GLN A 398 1.61 -25.76 -22.46
CA GLN A 398 0.67 -25.11 -23.39
C GLN A 398 1.08 -23.67 -23.71
N ILE A 399 1.85 -23.01 -22.84
CA ILE A 399 2.22 -21.60 -22.94
C ILE A 399 3.70 -21.49 -23.32
N SER A 400 4.01 -20.63 -24.30
CA SER A 400 5.39 -20.35 -24.68
C SER A 400 6.14 -19.66 -23.54
N LYS A 401 7.42 -19.99 -23.32
CA LYS A 401 8.28 -19.30 -22.35
C LYS A 401 8.47 -17.80 -22.64
N SER A 402 8.25 -17.39 -23.88
CA SER A 402 8.29 -15.97 -24.30
C SER A 402 6.99 -15.22 -24.01
N ASP A 403 5.91 -15.93 -23.66
CA ASP A 403 4.63 -15.32 -23.34
C ASP A 403 4.69 -14.72 -21.92
N PRO A 404 4.24 -13.46 -21.71
CA PRO A 404 4.18 -12.86 -20.39
C PRO A 404 3.39 -13.68 -19.35
N LEU A 405 2.38 -14.45 -19.78
CA LEU A 405 1.62 -15.35 -18.90
C LEU A 405 2.52 -16.44 -18.28
N TYR A 406 3.60 -16.85 -18.96
CA TYR A 406 4.52 -17.85 -18.43
C TYR A 406 5.21 -17.35 -17.14
N ASN A 407 5.58 -16.07 -17.10
CA ASN A 407 6.20 -15.48 -15.90
C ASN A 407 5.22 -15.43 -14.71
N GLN A 408 3.94 -15.16 -14.96
CA GLN A 408 2.91 -15.19 -13.90
C GLN A 408 2.71 -16.60 -13.33
N LEU A 409 2.84 -17.64 -14.17
CA LEU A 409 2.83 -19.02 -13.72
C LEU A 409 4.07 -19.38 -12.89
N GLU A 410 5.24 -18.88 -13.28
CA GLU A 410 6.45 -19.07 -12.48
C GLU A 410 6.33 -18.42 -11.10
N ILE A 411 5.79 -17.19 -11.01
CA ILE A 411 5.56 -16.50 -9.74
C ILE A 411 4.67 -17.32 -8.81
N ILE A 412 3.50 -17.77 -9.29
CA ILE A 412 2.57 -18.54 -8.46
C ILE A 412 3.12 -19.93 -8.13
N LYS A 413 3.91 -20.54 -9.03
CA LYS A 413 4.64 -21.79 -8.78
C LYS A 413 5.64 -21.62 -7.65
N ALA A 414 6.44 -20.55 -7.66
CA ALA A 414 7.43 -20.27 -6.62
C ALA A 414 6.78 -20.09 -5.24
N LEU A 415 5.67 -19.36 -5.18
CA LEU A 415 4.89 -19.20 -3.95
C LEU A 415 4.32 -20.55 -3.47
N ALA A 416 3.69 -21.32 -4.36
CA ALA A 416 3.12 -22.62 -4.02
C ALA A 416 4.18 -23.62 -3.56
N LEU A 417 5.33 -23.70 -4.25
CA LEU A 417 6.47 -24.53 -3.85
C LEU A 417 6.97 -24.16 -2.45
N THR A 418 7.12 -22.86 -2.17
CA THR A 418 7.60 -22.38 -0.86
C THR A 418 6.59 -22.70 0.24
N ALA A 419 5.31 -22.41 0.02
CA ALA A 419 4.22 -22.62 0.98
C ALA A 419 3.94 -24.11 1.26
N ASN A 420 4.25 -25.01 0.31
CA ASN A 420 4.01 -26.45 0.42
C ASN A 420 5.05 -27.18 1.30
N GLN A 421 6.14 -26.52 1.68
CA GLN A 421 7.17 -27.12 2.52
C GLN A 421 6.69 -27.35 3.97
N PRO A 422 7.24 -28.35 4.69
CA PRO A 422 6.99 -28.55 6.11
C PRO A 422 7.51 -27.37 6.96
N LYS A 423 6.89 -27.17 8.12
CA LYS A 423 7.32 -26.15 9.08
C LYS A 423 8.69 -26.51 9.67
N ASN A 424 9.57 -25.51 9.77
CA ASN A 424 10.96 -25.57 10.21
C ASN A 424 11.93 -26.32 9.28
N GLU A 425 11.48 -26.75 8.11
CA GLU A 425 12.30 -27.43 7.09
C GLU A 425 12.37 -26.64 5.76
N ALA A 426 11.67 -25.51 5.68
CA ALA A 426 11.57 -24.76 4.44
C ALA A 426 12.91 -24.11 4.04
N VAL A 427 13.26 -24.25 2.76
CA VAL A 427 14.42 -23.62 2.13
C VAL A 427 14.01 -22.96 0.82
N ILE A 428 14.89 -22.15 0.25
CA ILE A 428 14.72 -21.69 -1.14
C ILE A 428 15.14 -22.83 -2.08
N LEU A 429 14.15 -23.52 -2.64
CA LEU A 429 14.36 -24.67 -3.55
C LEU A 429 15.09 -24.24 -4.84
N GLU A 430 15.87 -25.15 -5.43
CA GLU A 430 16.62 -24.88 -6.68
C GLU A 430 15.72 -24.41 -7.83
N GLU A 431 14.48 -24.90 -7.90
CA GLU A 431 13.48 -24.47 -8.89
C GLU A 431 12.97 -23.04 -8.66
N VAL A 432 13.03 -22.54 -7.43
CA VAL A 432 12.54 -21.20 -7.05
C VAL A 432 13.61 -20.13 -7.32
N LYS A 433 14.89 -20.49 -7.19
CA LYS A 433 16.03 -19.56 -7.39
C LYS A 433 16.00 -18.81 -8.74
N PRO A 434 15.88 -19.46 -9.91
CA PRO A 434 15.86 -18.74 -11.19
C PRO A 434 14.63 -17.84 -11.34
N ILE A 435 13.51 -18.19 -10.72
CA ILE A 435 12.28 -17.38 -10.74
C ILE A 435 12.46 -16.10 -9.92
N LEU A 436 13.08 -16.20 -8.74
CA LEU A 436 13.47 -15.04 -7.93
C LEU A 436 14.48 -14.14 -8.65
N LEU A 437 15.50 -14.69 -9.32
CA LEU A 437 16.44 -13.90 -10.11
C LEU A 437 15.75 -13.15 -11.26
N LYS A 438 14.89 -13.85 -12.01
CA LYS A 438 14.11 -13.27 -13.11
C LYS A 438 13.20 -12.14 -12.63
N ASN A 439 12.63 -12.27 -11.43
CA ASN A 439 11.67 -11.32 -10.85
C ASN A 439 12.27 -10.51 -9.68
N LYS A 440 13.60 -10.33 -9.65
CA LYS A 440 14.31 -9.71 -8.51
C LYS A 440 13.87 -8.28 -8.19
N ASN A 441 13.36 -7.56 -9.19
CA ASN A 441 12.85 -6.20 -9.04
C ASN A 441 11.38 -6.17 -8.61
N TYR A 442 10.66 -7.29 -8.60
CA TYR A 442 9.29 -7.36 -8.10
C TYR A 442 9.30 -7.52 -6.57
N LYS A 443 9.45 -6.40 -5.86
CA LYS A 443 9.67 -6.35 -4.40
C LYS A 443 8.55 -7.02 -3.60
N LYS A 444 7.27 -6.83 -3.96
CA LYS A 444 6.16 -7.54 -3.29
C LYS A 444 6.22 -9.06 -3.46
N PHE A 445 6.66 -9.57 -4.61
CA PHE A 445 6.88 -11.00 -4.83
C PHE A 445 8.06 -11.54 -4.00
N VAL A 446 9.20 -10.84 -4.02
CA VAL A 446 10.38 -11.21 -3.20
C VAL A 446 10.02 -11.24 -1.72
N PHE A 447 9.29 -10.21 -1.25
CA PHE A 447 8.77 -10.16 0.11
C PHE A 447 7.82 -11.32 0.43
N ALA A 448 6.88 -11.64 -0.45
CA ALA A 448 5.92 -12.73 -0.24
C ALA A 448 6.62 -14.10 -0.09
N ILE A 449 7.66 -14.37 -0.89
CA ILE A 449 8.50 -15.57 -0.71
C ILE A 449 9.21 -15.53 0.65
N GLY A 450 9.77 -14.38 1.04
CA GLY A 450 10.37 -14.20 2.37
C GLY A 450 9.37 -14.47 3.50
N ARG A 451 8.12 -14.00 3.38
CA ARG A 451 7.05 -14.25 4.36
C ARG A 451 6.66 -15.72 4.44
N GLU A 452 6.55 -16.42 3.32
CA GLU A 452 6.31 -17.86 3.33
C GLU A 452 7.43 -18.62 4.06
N LEU A 453 8.69 -18.28 3.81
CA LEU A 453 9.84 -18.87 4.53
C LEU A 453 9.78 -18.56 6.03
N GLU A 454 9.46 -17.33 6.41
CA GLU A 454 9.34 -16.91 7.81
C GLU A 454 8.21 -17.67 8.53
N TYR A 455 7.02 -17.79 7.91
CA TYR A 455 5.91 -18.59 8.44
C TYR A 455 6.26 -20.06 8.61
N LYS A 456 7.16 -20.57 7.77
CA LYS A 456 7.74 -21.91 7.87
C LYS A 456 8.99 -21.97 8.73
N GLY A 457 9.35 -20.92 9.46
CA GLY A 457 10.44 -20.93 10.45
C GLY A 457 11.85 -20.69 9.90
N ASN A 458 12.02 -20.49 8.60
CA ASN A 458 13.31 -20.10 8.02
C ASN A 458 13.46 -18.57 8.03
N THR A 459 13.84 -18.04 9.19
CA THR A 459 13.97 -16.59 9.39
C THR A 459 15.23 -15.99 8.75
N THR A 460 16.26 -16.81 8.50
CA THR A 460 17.52 -16.35 7.90
C THR A 460 17.34 -16.01 6.42
N ASP A 461 16.82 -16.95 5.62
CA ASP A 461 16.56 -16.68 4.21
C ASP A 461 15.49 -15.60 4.02
N ALA A 462 14.47 -15.59 4.89
CA ALA A 462 13.46 -14.54 4.91
C ALA A 462 14.09 -13.14 5.09
N ALA A 463 14.96 -12.97 6.08
CA ALA A 463 15.63 -11.69 6.32
C ALA A 463 16.55 -11.27 5.17
N PHE A 464 17.20 -12.24 4.51
CA PHE A 464 18.05 -11.94 3.36
C PHE A 464 17.20 -11.45 2.18
N LEU A 465 16.05 -12.07 1.91
CA LEU A 465 15.10 -11.58 0.91
C LEU A 465 14.50 -10.22 1.29
N TYR A 466 14.19 -9.98 2.57
CA TYR A 466 13.75 -8.64 3.02
C TYR A 466 14.81 -7.57 2.78
N SER A 467 16.09 -7.90 2.98
CA SER A 467 17.19 -6.96 2.72
C SER A 467 17.27 -6.51 1.25
N LYS A 468 16.80 -7.33 0.31
CA LYS A 468 16.70 -6.96 -1.12
C LYS A 468 15.66 -5.87 -1.40
N LEU A 469 14.72 -5.63 -0.49
CA LEU A 469 13.75 -4.55 -0.62
C LEU A 469 14.42 -3.17 -0.48
N ASN A 470 15.56 -3.13 0.23
CA ASN A 470 16.35 -1.94 0.50
C ASN A 470 17.39 -1.62 -0.58
N ASP A 471 17.59 -2.52 -1.56
CA ASP A 471 18.42 -2.22 -2.71
C ASP A 471 17.80 -1.10 -3.55
N LYS A 472 18.61 -0.08 -3.81
CA LYS A 472 18.28 1.06 -4.67
C LYS A 472 18.60 0.80 -6.16
N GLU A 473 18.90 -0.44 -6.53
CA GLU A 473 19.41 -0.79 -7.88
C GLU A 473 18.35 -0.75 -9.01
N ALA A 474 17.09 -0.39 -8.73
CA ALA A 474 16.06 -0.28 -9.76
C ALA A 474 15.70 1.19 -10.02
N ASP A 475 15.60 1.55 -11.31
CA ASP A 475 14.82 2.71 -11.73
C ASP A 475 13.42 2.60 -11.10
N ASP A 476 13.08 3.62 -10.32
CA ASP A 476 11.94 3.72 -9.40
C ASP A 476 10.60 3.94 -10.15
N ASP A 477 10.45 3.35 -11.34
CA ASP A 477 9.33 3.64 -12.25
C ASP A 477 7.99 3.02 -11.81
N SER A 478 7.98 2.20 -10.75
CA SER A 478 6.75 1.64 -10.17
C SER A 478 6.54 2.11 -8.74
N TYR A 479 5.86 3.26 -8.64
CA TYR A 479 5.42 3.88 -7.38
C TYR A 479 4.75 2.88 -6.41
N TYR A 480 4.09 1.83 -6.91
CA TYR A 480 3.33 0.84 -6.12
C TYR A 480 4.07 -0.48 -5.80
N ASN A 481 5.37 -0.59 -6.07
CA ASN A 481 6.10 -1.86 -5.89
C ASN A 481 6.71 -2.05 -4.50
N ALA A 482 6.69 -1.02 -3.63
CA ALA A 482 7.19 -1.16 -2.26
C ALA A 482 6.40 -2.21 -1.44
N ALA A 483 7.06 -2.86 -0.49
CA ALA A 483 6.41 -3.76 0.46
C ALA A 483 6.36 -3.10 1.84
N TYR A 484 5.17 -3.07 2.43
CA TYR A 484 4.91 -2.58 3.77
C TYR A 484 4.26 -3.70 4.58
N TRP A 485 4.68 -3.91 5.82
CA TRP A 485 4.11 -4.99 6.62
C TRP A 485 4.17 -4.72 8.12
N LYS A 486 3.29 -5.37 8.87
CA LYS A 486 3.24 -5.29 10.34
C LYS A 486 3.67 -6.61 10.99
N ASN A 487 3.71 -6.61 12.32
CA ASN A 487 3.87 -7.81 13.12
C ASN A 487 2.87 -7.83 14.29
N SER A 488 2.48 -9.04 14.70
CA SER A 488 1.62 -9.35 15.88
C SER A 488 1.92 -8.61 17.17
N LYS A 489 3.16 -8.19 17.38
CA LYS A 489 3.57 -7.53 18.62
C LYS A 489 3.42 -6.00 18.59
N ILE A 490 3.21 -5.40 17.42
CA ILE A 490 3.07 -3.94 17.30
C ILE A 490 1.74 -3.52 17.92
N LYS A 491 1.77 -2.64 18.92
CA LYS A 491 0.59 -1.95 19.42
C LYS A 491 0.34 -0.75 18.50
N ALA A 492 -0.91 -0.54 18.09
CA ALA A 492 -1.27 0.57 17.22
C ALA A 492 -1.01 1.91 17.93
N THR A 493 0.07 2.58 17.56
CA THR A 493 0.35 3.97 17.93
C THR A 493 0.69 4.74 16.67
N TYR A 494 0.06 5.90 16.50
CA TYR A 494 0.10 6.84 15.37
C TYR A 494 1.15 6.58 14.27
N TYR A 495 0.70 6.29 13.04
CA TYR A 495 1.46 6.36 11.77
C TYR A 495 2.82 5.63 11.69
N THR A 496 3.21 4.85 12.71
CA THR A 496 4.51 4.17 12.81
C THR A 496 4.39 2.68 13.13
N ASP A 497 3.21 2.08 12.89
CA ASP A 497 2.89 0.72 13.29
C ASP A 497 3.21 -0.33 12.19
N TYR A 498 4.12 0.00 11.28
CA TYR A 498 4.53 -0.83 10.16
C TYR A 498 6.04 -0.75 9.90
N CYS A 499 6.55 -1.72 9.15
CA CYS A 499 7.91 -1.78 8.64
C CYS A 499 7.89 -1.68 7.11
N SER A 500 8.91 -1.03 6.56
CA SER A 500 9.21 -0.98 5.12
C SER A 500 10.67 -1.32 4.81
N ASP A 501 11.44 -1.65 5.84
CA ASP A 501 12.88 -1.88 5.83
C ASP A 501 13.20 -3.15 6.62
N TYR A 502 14.18 -3.92 6.13
CA TYR A 502 14.55 -5.19 6.75
C TYR A 502 15.16 -5.02 8.15
N PHE A 503 15.98 -3.98 8.36
CA PHE A 503 16.76 -3.75 9.56
C PHE A 503 15.83 -3.39 10.73
N ASP A 504 14.91 -2.45 10.51
CA ASP A 504 13.92 -2.06 11.51
C ASP A 504 13.06 -3.26 11.92
N TYR A 505 12.66 -4.09 10.95
CA TYR A 505 11.90 -5.30 11.22
C TYR A 505 12.68 -6.31 12.06
N ILE A 506 13.91 -6.70 11.67
CA ILE A 506 14.70 -7.65 12.48
C ILE A 506 15.13 -7.05 13.83
N ASN A 507 15.33 -5.73 13.90
CA ASN A 507 15.64 -5.04 15.14
C ASN A 507 14.49 -5.17 16.16
N MET A 508 13.25 -5.04 15.71
CA MET A 508 12.07 -5.17 16.55
C MET A 508 11.69 -6.62 16.85
N PHE A 509 11.68 -7.51 15.86
CA PHE A 509 11.00 -8.81 15.99
C PHE A 509 11.90 -10.02 16.12
N TYR A 510 13.14 -9.96 15.64
CA TYR A 510 14.05 -11.11 15.70
C TYR A 510 14.78 -11.16 17.05
N SER A 511 14.99 -12.36 17.56
CA SER A 511 15.83 -12.61 18.74
C SER A 511 17.32 -12.42 18.40
N PRO A 512 18.21 -12.17 19.40
CA PRO A 512 19.65 -12.12 19.17
C PRO A 512 20.16 -13.36 18.42
N LEU A 513 19.74 -14.56 18.83
CA LEU A 513 20.15 -15.83 18.21
C LEU A 513 19.79 -15.94 16.73
N GLN A 514 18.66 -15.36 16.31
CA GLN A 514 18.27 -15.36 14.89
C GLN A 514 19.20 -14.46 14.07
N VAL A 515 19.57 -13.30 14.60
CA VAL A 515 20.52 -12.39 13.93
C VAL A 515 21.94 -12.96 13.96
N GLU A 516 22.33 -13.68 15.02
CA GLU A 516 23.59 -14.42 15.05
C GLU A 516 23.67 -15.46 13.92
N LYS A 517 22.61 -16.24 13.71
CA LYS A 517 22.54 -17.20 12.59
C LYS A 517 22.68 -16.52 11.22
N MET A 518 22.11 -15.32 11.06
CA MET A 518 22.29 -14.53 9.84
C MET A 518 23.77 -14.17 9.63
N VAL A 519 24.44 -13.70 10.68
CA VAL A 519 25.86 -13.36 10.65
C VAL A 519 26.73 -14.59 10.37
N GLU A 520 26.44 -15.73 11.01
CA GLU A 520 27.13 -17.00 10.75
C GLU A 520 27.02 -17.38 9.26
N GLU A 521 25.81 -17.31 8.70
CA GLU A 521 25.55 -17.57 7.27
C GLU A 521 26.35 -16.63 6.36
N ILE A 522 26.47 -15.34 6.71
CA ILE A 522 27.27 -14.37 5.93
C ILE A 522 28.76 -14.73 5.99
N THR A 523 29.28 -15.07 7.18
CA THR A 523 30.73 -15.29 7.38
C THR A 523 31.24 -16.65 6.93
N ASN A 524 30.40 -17.69 6.96
CA ASN A 524 30.82 -19.07 6.67
C ASN A 524 30.81 -19.43 5.19
N ASN A 525 30.21 -18.61 4.33
CA ASN A 525 29.85 -19.04 2.99
C ASN A 525 30.96 -18.84 1.94
N LYS A 526 31.35 -19.96 1.33
CA LYS A 526 32.33 -20.09 0.22
C LYS A 526 31.68 -20.23 -1.17
N LYS A 527 30.42 -19.79 -1.34
CA LYS A 527 29.62 -20.02 -2.57
C LYS A 527 29.56 -18.80 -3.49
N ASP A 528 30.72 -18.19 -3.77
CA ASP A 528 30.78 -16.97 -4.60
C ASP A 528 30.55 -17.22 -6.11
N SER A 529 30.25 -18.45 -6.54
CA SER A 529 30.00 -18.81 -7.95
C SER A 529 28.53 -19.05 -8.33
N ASP A 530 27.59 -19.16 -7.38
CA ASP A 530 26.14 -19.28 -7.67
C ASP A 530 25.52 -17.88 -7.78
N GLU A 531 25.02 -17.51 -8.96
CA GLU A 531 24.43 -16.19 -9.25
C GLU A 531 23.31 -15.83 -8.26
N PHE A 532 22.45 -16.79 -7.93
CA PHE A 532 21.37 -16.57 -6.97
C PHE A 532 21.92 -16.25 -5.58
N TYR A 533 22.91 -17.02 -5.16
CA TYR A 533 23.55 -16.83 -3.87
C TYR A 533 24.24 -15.47 -3.80
N VAL A 534 24.98 -15.07 -4.85
CA VAL A 534 25.59 -13.73 -4.93
C VAL A 534 24.52 -12.66 -4.79
N TRP A 535 23.48 -12.68 -5.63
CA TRP A 535 22.39 -11.71 -5.60
C TRP A 535 21.71 -11.60 -4.23
N LYS A 536 21.35 -12.73 -3.62
CA LYS A 536 20.69 -12.79 -2.30
C LYS A 536 21.54 -12.14 -1.21
N ASN A 537 22.87 -12.25 -1.32
CA ASN A 537 23.79 -11.80 -0.28
C ASN A 537 24.42 -10.42 -0.54
N THR A 538 24.28 -9.83 -1.75
CA THR A 538 24.98 -8.60 -2.13
C THR A 538 24.80 -7.46 -1.11
N PHE A 539 23.55 -7.20 -0.70
CA PHE A 539 23.25 -6.13 0.25
C PHE A 539 23.71 -6.49 1.67
N ILE A 540 23.30 -7.66 2.17
CA ILE A 540 23.51 -8.04 3.57
C ILE A 540 24.99 -8.24 3.93
N LYS A 541 25.86 -8.60 2.97
CA LYS A 541 27.31 -8.68 3.17
C LYS A 541 27.91 -7.33 3.58
N ASN A 542 27.37 -6.22 3.06
CA ASN A 542 27.81 -4.87 3.42
C ASN A 542 27.27 -4.41 4.78
N GLU A 543 26.21 -5.06 5.28
CA GLU A 543 25.56 -4.73 6.56
C GLU A 543 26.18 -5.49 7.76
N LEU A 544 27.20 -6.34 7.53
CA LEU A 544 27.82 -7.15 8.60
C LEU A 544 28.26 -6.32 9.83
N PRO A 545 28.91 -5.15 9.68
CA PRO A 545 29.24 -4.27 10.81
C PRO A 545 28.00 -3.82 11.61
N ARG A 546 26.92 -3.47 10.90
CA ARG A 546 25.63 -3.03 11.46
C ARG A 546 24.89 -4.18 12.16
N LEU A 547 25.00 -5.41 11.64
CA LEU A 547 24.43 -6.60 12.28
C LEU A 547 25.15 -6.98 13.57
N TYR A 548 26.48 -6.83 13.64
CA TYR A 548 27.21 -6.99 14.90
C TYR A 548 26.78 -5.97 15.95
N ASP A 549 26.60 -4.71 15.56
CA ASP A 549 26.05 -3.68 16.44
C ASP A 549 24.63 -4.02 16.92
N LEU A 550 23.79 -4.54 16.02
CA LEU A 550 22.43 -4.98 16.36
C LEU A 550 22.42 -6.12 17.36
N ILE A 551 23.24 -7.15 17.16
CA ILE A 551 23.36 -8.27 18.10
C ILE A 551 23.83 -7.75 19.46
N GLY A 552 24.86 -6.90 19.48
CA GLY A 552 25.37 -6.30 20.71
C GLY A 552 24.31 -5.48 21.45
N THR A 553 23.57 -4.64 20.72
CA THR A 553 22.47 -3.83 21.24
C THR A 553 21.36 -4.70 21.82
N LYS A 554 20.95 -5.77 21.12
CA LYS A 554 19.96 -6.72 21.65
C LYS A 554 20.46 -7.39 22.94
N TYR A 555 21.75 -7.71 23.06
CA TYR A 555 22.27 -8.20 24.33
C TYR A 555 22.34 -7.15 25.45
N ILE A 556 22.52 -5.86 25.14
CA ILE A 556 22.32 -4.78 26.13
C ILE A 556 20.88 -4.75 26.63
N ARG A 557 19.89 -4.93 25.73
CA ARG A 557 18.47 -5.03 26.10
C ARG A 557 18.22 -6.15 27.10
N GLN A 558 18.86 -7.30 26.90
CA GLN A 558 18.84 -8.45 27.81
C GLN A 558 19.78 -8.34 29.02
N ASN A 559 20.51 -7.22 29.13
CA ASN A 559 21.57 -7.00 30.14
C ASN A 559 22.68 -8.08 30.14
N ASN A 560 22.91 -8.76 29.01
CA ASN A 560 24.00 -9.71 28.81
C ASN A 560 25.26 -8.99 28.30
N LEU A 561 25.93 -8.28 29.22
CA LEU A 561 27.02 -7.36 28.89
C LEU A 561 28.22 -8.05 28.23
N GLN A 562 28.54 -9.29 28.62
CA GLN A 562 29.69 -10.01 28.06
C GLN A 562 29.49 -10.37 26.59
N ARG A 563 28.30 -10.86 26.22
CA ARG A 563 27.97 -11.09 24.80
C ARG A 563 27.87 -9.78 24.03
N ALA A 564 27.28 -8.74 24.62
CA ALA A 564 27.24 -7.43 24.00
C ALA A 564 28.65 -6.92 23.67
N LEU A 565 29.58 -6.97 24.65
CA LEU A 565 30.97 -6.56 24.47
C LEU A 565 31.67 -7.37 23.37
N PHE A 566 31.46 -8.69 23.33
CA PHE A 566 32.04 -9.56 22.31
C PHE A 566 31.62 -9.15 20.89
N TYR A 567 30.34 -8.88 20.67
CA TYR A 567 29.85 -8.47 19.34
C TYR A 567 30.25 -7.05 18.97
N PHE A 568 30.22 -6.11 19.92
CA PHE A 568 30.76 -4.77 19.70
C PHE A 568 32.27 -4.77 19.41
N ALA A 569 33.01 -5.81 19.81
CA ALA A 569 34.44 -5.94 19.50
C ALA A 569 34.71 -6.39 18.05
N LYS A 570 33.73 -7.03 17.38
CA LYS A 570 33.91 -7.68 16.07
C LYS A 570 33.89 -6.74 14.86
N ASN A 571 33.45 -5.50 15.02
CA ASN A 571 33.42 -4.55 13.92
C ASN A 571 34.68 -3.65 14.00
N GLU A 572 35.62 -3.91 13.10
CA GLU A 572 37.01 -3.46 13.12
C GLU A 572 37.17 -1.97 12.79
N ASP A 573 36.26 -1.40 11.98
CA ASP A 573 36.42 -0.04 11.45
C ASP A 573 36.17 1.06 12.48
N LYS A 574 35.49 0.76 13.60
CA LYS A 574 35.18 1.71 14.70
C LYS A 574 34.55 3.05 14.26
N LYS A 575 34.13 3.18 12.99
CA LYS A 575 33.67 4.42 12.32
C LYS A 575 32.15 4.54 12.21
N GLU A 576 31.42 3.43 12.09
CA GLU A 576 29.93 3.42 12.10
C GLU A 576 29.32 3.50 13.51
N TYR A 577 30.15 3.63 14.56
CA TYR A 577 29.72 3.66 15.95
C TYR A 577 29.62 5.06 16.52
N LYS A 578 29.37 6.06 15.68
CA LYS A 578 28.98 7.32 16.27
C LYS A 578 27.66 7.08 16.96
N ILE A 579 27.64 7.38 18.24
CA ILE A 579 26.39 7.71 18.90
C ILE A 579 25.97 9.04 18.23
N ASP A 580 25.38 8.93 17.04
CA ASP A 580 25.17 10.05 16.12
C ASP A 580 24.21 11.08 16.73
N TYR A 581 23.37 10.63 17.67
CA TYR A 581 22.29 11.39 18.27
C TYR A 581 22.36 11.48 19.80
N SER A 582 23.51 11.19 20.44
CA SER A 582 23.67 11.49 21.88
C SER A 582 23.65 13.00 22.05
N GLU A 583 22.46 13.56 22.23
CA GLU A 583 22.12 14.92 22.68
C GLU A 583 23.11 16.06 22.38
N CYS A 584 23.78 16.05 21.22
CA CYS A 584 24.49 17.21 20.68
C CYS A 584 23.53 18.38 20.38
N LEU A 585 22.21 18.17 20.52
CA LEU A 585 21.20 19.21 20.42
C LEU A 585 20.99 20.02 21.71
N TRP A 586 21.38 19.49 22.89
CA TRP A 586 21.10 20.15 24.17
C TRP A 586 22.29 20.92 24.74
N GLU A 587 23.53 20.52 24.41
CA GLU A 587 24.76 21.24 24.79
C GLU A 587 25.37 21.88 23.52
N LYS A 588 24.86 23.05 23.11
CA LYS A 588 25.50 23.88 22.09
C LYS A 588 26.88 24.33 22.61
N GLU A 589 27.93 23.60 22.29
CA GLU A 589 29.29 24.08 22.02
C GLU A 589 30.13 22.91 21.49
N ASP A 590 30.56 23.01 20.21
CA ASP A 590 31.52 22.16 19.50
C ASP A 590 31.50 20.64 19.77
N CYS A 591 30.61 19.93 19.09
CA CYS A 591 30.64 18.47 18.99
C CYS A 591 31.74 17.94 18.05
N ASP A 592 32.98 18.38 18.22
CA ASP A 592 34.17 17.89 17.49
C ASP A 592 34.67 16.55 18.07
N GLY A 593 33.79 15.54 18.14
CA GLY A 593 34.16 14.15 18.41
C GLY A 593 34.71 13.85 19.82
N VAL A 594 34.52 14.76 20.77
CA VAL A 594 35.01 14.66 22.15
C VAL A 594 33.83 14.76 23.12
N TYR A 595 33.44 13.62 23.72
CA TYR A 595 32.24 13.54 24.55
C TYR A 595 32.55 13.40 26.04
N LYS A 596 31.68 13.96 26.88
CA LYS A 596 31.72 13.79 28.34
C LYS A 596 31.41 12.33 28.72
N ASN A 597 31.98 11.87 29.82
CA ASN A 597 31.85 10.48 30.26
C ASN A 597 30.44 10.19 30.83
N PRO A 598 29.69 9.22 30.28
CA PRO A 598 28.31 8.92 30.68
C PRO A 598 28.18 8.29 32.07
N PHE A 599 29.29 7.98 32.73
CA PHE A 599 29.28 7.54 34.13
C PHE A 599 29.28 8.73 35.10
N PHE A 600 29.60 9.94 34.62
CA PHE A 600 29.78 11.14 35.43
C PHE A 600 28.90 12.32 35.00
N VAL A 601 28.12 12.16 33.93
CA VAL A 601 27.24 13.21 33.40
C VAL A 601 25.84 12.65 33.26
N LEU A 602 24.84 13.42 33.69
CA LEU A 602 23.43 13.04 33.63
C LEU A 602 22.63 14.22 33.08
N LYS A 603 21.65 13.94 32.23
CA LYS A 603 20.76 14.96 31.67
C LYS A 603 20.07 15.77 32.78
N TYR A 604 20.03 17.10 32.60
CA TYR A 604 19.49 18.08 33.55
C TYR A 604 20.08 17.97 34.96
N THR A 605 21.35 17.60 35.08
CA THR A 605 22.08 17.55 36.36
C THR A 605 23.39 18.31 36.19
N PRO A 606 23.72 19.29 37.06
CA PRO A 606 24.99 19.99 36.98
C PRO A 606 26.19 19.06 37.09
N GLY A 607 27.32 19.48 36.52
CA GLY A 607 28.56 18.72 36.57
C GLY A 607 29.02 18.53 38.03
N PHE A 608 29.29 17.28 38.41
CA PHE A 608 29.68 16.91 39.77
C PHE A 608 31.04 16.20 39.88
N VAL A 609 31.68 15.95 38.73
CA VAL A 609 33.03 15.42 38.63
C VAL A 609 33.74 16.11 37.45
N SER A 610 34.92 16.69 37.72
CA SER A 610 35.78 17.26 36.67
C SER A 610 36.24 16.17 35.69
N GLN A 611 36.02 16.40 34.40
CA GLN A 611 36.39 15.48 33.32
C GLN A 611 37.74 15.88 32.72
N ASN A 612 38.85 15.43 33.32
CA ASN A 612 40.19 15.83 32.87
C ASN A 612 40.68 15.04 31.64
N ASN A 613 40.03 13.91 31.31
CA ASN A 613 40.39 13.04 30.19
C ASN A 613 39.19 12.81 29.28
N LEU A 614 39.44 12.73 27.98
CA LEU A 614 38.42 12.50 26.96
C LEU A 614 37.95 11.03 26.99
N PHE A 615 36.65 10.79 27.06
CA PHE A 615 36.07 9.45 26.99
C PHE A 615 35.73 9.11 25.53
N LYS A 616 36.32 8.04 24.98
CA LYS A 616 35.98 7.59 23.62
C LYS A 616 34.60 6.95 23.63
N LEU A 617 33.58 7.76 23.38
CA LEU A 617 32.18 7.36 23.46
C LEU A 617 31.79 6.48 22.26
N ASN A 618 31.68 5.17 22.50
CA ASN A 618 31.09 4.19 21.60
C ASN A 618 30.53 3.02 22.43
N LYS A 619 29.67 2.20 21.81
CA LYS A 619 28.99 1.11 22.54
C LYS A 619 29.94 0.10 23.18
N TYR A 620 31.09 -0.20 22.54
CA TYR A 620 32.12 -1.07 23.12
C TYR A 620 32.70 -0.49 24.41
N ALA A 621 33.19 0.76 24.37
CA ALA A 621 33.86 1.41 25.50
C ALA A 621 32.91 1.61 26.68
N VAL A 622 31.66 2.00 26.41
CA VAL A 622 30.62 2.12 27.45
C VAL A 622 30.35 0.77 28.11
N THR A 623 30.18 -0.29 27.31
CA THR A 623 29.91 -1.65 27.82
C THR A 623 31.10 -2.18 28.63
N GLN A 624 32.33 -1.99 28.15
CA GLN A 624 33.55 -2.40 28.84
C GLN A 624 33.71 -1.68 30.19
N GLN A 625 33.52 -0.37 30.21
CA GLN A 625 33.57 0.45 31.43
C GLN A 625 32.48 0.02 32.42
N LEU A 626 31.28 -0.30 31.93
CA LEU A 626 30.16 -0.77 32.76
C LEU A 626 30.49 -2.11 33.43
N ILE A 627 31.00 -3.07 32.67
CA ILE A 627 31.49 -4.36 33.20
C ILE A 627 32.54 -4.11 34.28
N SER A 628 33.56 -3.27 34.00
CA SER A 628 34.62 -2.97 34.96
C SER A 628 34.09 -2.34 36.25
N CYS A 629 33.11 -1.42 36.16
CA CYS A 629 32.46 -0.85 37.33
C CYS A 629 31.72 -1.93 38.16
N LEU A 630 30.97 -2.81 37.50
CA LEU A 630 30.21 -3.86 38.18
C LEU A 630 31.13 -4.92 38.82
N GLU A 631 32.23 -5.28 38.19
CA GLU A 631 33.24 -6.19 38.74
C GLU A 631 33.91 -5.59 39.99
N LYS A 632 34.32 -4.31 39.94
CA LYS A 632 34.86 -3.61 41.12
C LYS A 632 33.83 -3.49 42.23
N ALA A 633 32.60 -3.10 41.90
CA ALA A 633 31.52 -2.92 42.87
C ALA A 633 31.14 -4.24 43.58
N SER A 634 31.19 -5.36 42.87
CA SER A 634 30.85 -6.68 43.41
C SER A 634 31.99 -7.33 44.21
N ASN A 635 33.24 -6.90 44.01
CA ASN A 635 34.39 -7.42 44.75
C ASN A 635 34.33 -6.98 46.23
N PRO A 636 34.23 -7.91 47.22
CA PRO A 636 34.17 -7.55 48.64
C PRO A 636 35.43 -6.85 49.17
N LYS A 637 36.57 -6.97 48.47
CA LYS A 637 37.84 -6.30 48.83
C LYS A 637 37.90 -4.84 48.37
N GLU A 638 37.01 -4.42 47.48
CA GLU A 638 36.94 -3.03 47.03
C GLU A 638 36.39 -2.15 48.17
N LYS A 639 37.05 -1.03 48.44
CA LYS A 639 36.66 -0.09 49.51
C LYS A 639 35.61 0.92 49.04
N ASP A 640 35.54 1.15 47.73
CA ASP A 640 34.69 2.16 47.07
C ASP A 640 33.53 1.53 46.28
N ARG A 641 32.94 0.45 46.83
CA ARG A 641 31.85 -0.29 46.16
C ARG A 641 30.63 0.58 45.90
N ASP A 642 30.29 1.45 46.85
CA ASP A 642 29.19 2.41 46.76
C ASP A 642 29.35 3.35 45.56
N TYR A 643 30.56 3.85 45.33
CA TYR A 643 30.92 4.65 44.17
C TYR A 643 30.76 3.88 42.86
N PHE A 644 31.32 2.68 42.75
CA PHE A 644 31.24 1.92 41.51
C PHE A 644 29.80 1.47 41.18
N TYR A 645 28.98 1.15 42.18
CA TYR A 645 27.55 0.91 41.97
C TYR A 645 26.82 2.18 41.52
N PHE A 646 27.13 3.34 42.09
CA PHE A 646 26.55 4.62 41.67
C PHE A 646 26.92 4.96 40.22
N LEU A 647 28.18 4.77 39.82
CA LEU A 647 28.61 4.98 38.43
C LEU A 647 27.93 4.03 37.45
N ALA A 648 27.82 2.75 37.81
CA ALA A 648 27.08 1.79 36.99
C ALA A 648 25.61 2.21 36.84
N ALA A 649 24.98 2.67 37.92
CA ALA A 649 23.61 3.18 37.91
C ALA A 649 23.44 4.43 37.02
N ASN A 650 24.38 5.38 37.06
CA ASN A 650 24.40 6.54 36.15
C ASN A 650 24.42 6.09 34.68
N CYS A 651 25.28 5.12 34.35
CA CYS A 651 25.41 4.59 33.01
C CYS A 651 24.10 3.93 32.54
N TYR A 652 23.49 3.05 33.36
CA TYR A 652 22.18 2.47 33.05
C TYR A 652 21.09 3.53 32.88
N TYR A 653 21.06 4.55 33.74
CA TYR A 653 20.11 5.67 33.60
C TYR A 653 20.31 6.37 32.27
N ASN A 654 21.55 6.62 31.85
CA ASN A 654 21.84 7.25 30.58
C ASN A 654 21.43 6.42 29.36
N MET A 655 21.29 5.09 29.48
CA MET A 655 20.78 4.24 28.40
C MET A 655 19.25 4.30 28.23
N THR A 656 18.53 5.01 29.10
CA THR A 656 17.06 5.10 29.08
C THR A 656 16.59 6.26 28.18
N PHE A 657 15.28 6.34 27.95
CA PHE A 657 14.65 7.48 27.25
C PHE A 657 15.01 8.85 27.86
N TYR A 658 15.28 8.90 29.16
CA TYR A 658 15.57 10.14 29.90
C TYR A 658 17.07 10.46 29.99
N GLY A 659 17.89 9.59 29.41
CA GLY A 659 19.34 9.62 29.46
C GLY A 659 19.96 10.27 28.23
N SER A 660 21.30 10.31 28.21
CA SER A 660 22.07 10.87 27.10
C SER A 660 22.57 9.83 26.08
N LEU A 661 22.27 8.54 26.29
CA LEU A 661 22.73 7.40 25.47
C LEU A 661 21.60 6.41 25.09
N PRO A 662 20.41 6.86 24.65
CA PRO A 662 19.33 5.95 24.28
C PRO A 662 19.74 4.95 23.17
N GLU A 663 20.75 5.27 22.36
CA GLU A 663 21.29 4.46 21.27
C GLU A 663 21.94 3.14 21.74
N MET A 664 22.30 3.04 23.03
CA MET A 664 22.72 1.77 23.63
C MET A 664 21.60 0.73 23.61
N ARG A 665 20.33 1.17 23.48
CA ARG A 665 19.13 0.32 23.49
C ARG A 665 18.23 0.52 22.26
N ARG A 666 18.23 1.67 21.59
CA ARG A 666 17.32 2.00 20.48
C ARG A 666 18.07 2.44 19.22
N TYR A 667 17.39 2.39 18.08
CA TYR A 667 17.83 3.00 16.82
C TYR A 667 16.85 4.12 16.49
N GLY A 668 17.37 5.28 16.11
CA GLY A 668 16.56 6.49 15.89
C GLY A 668 16.23 7.26 17.17
N TRP A 669 15.83 8.52 16.99
CA TRP A 669 15.48 9.44 18.06
C TRP A 669 13.99 9.36 18.40
N GLN A 670 13.65 9.25 19.69
CA GLN A 670 12.27 9.28 20.16
C GLN A 670 12.01 10.58 20.92
N VAL A 671 10.98 11.34 20.50
CA VAL A 671 10.55 12.59 21.16
C VAL A 671 9.43 12.39 22.16
N GLN A 672 8.79 11.22 22.13
CA GLN A 672 7.64 10.86 22.96
C GLN A 672 7.74 9.39 23.37
N ILE A 673 7.04 9.03 24.45
CA ILE A 673 6.91 7.65 24.90
C ILE A 673 6.04 6.92 23.87
N ILE A 674 6.64 5.96 23.17
CA ILE A 674 6.00 5.11 22.17
C ILE A 674 6.23 3.67 22.58
N GLU A 675 5.13 2.94 22.77
CA GLU A 675 5.14 1.51 23.06
C GLU A 675 5.73 0.72 21.88
N ASN A 676 6.92 0.15 22.06
CA ASN A 676 7.59 -0.63 21.04
C ASN A 676 7.59 -2.12 21.44
N PRO A 677 7.34 -3.08 20.51
CA PRO A 677 7.45 -4.52 20.75
C PRO A 677 8.85 -5.06 21.16
N VAL A 678 9.82 -4.19 21.42
CA VAL A 678 11.18 -4.55 21.84
C VAL A 678 11.17 -5.04 23.29
N GLU A 679 11.94 -6.10 23.57
CA GLU A 679 11.92 -6.85 24.83
C GLU A 679 12.21 -6.05 26.11
N ASP A 680 12.93 -4.92 26.00
CA ASP A 680 13.30 -4.06 27.12
C ASP A 680 12.53 -2.73 27.12
N ASN A 681 11.34 -2.68 26.51
CA ASN A 681 10.49 -1.48 26.49
C ASN A 681 10.29 -0.89 27.89
N ASP A 682 9.92 -1.73 28.85
CA ASP A 682 9.74 -1.31 30.24
C ASP A 682 11.06 -0.85 30.87
N GLU A 683 12.18 -1.53 30.65
CA GLU A 683 13.48 -1.07 31.17
C GLU A 683 13.86 0.31 30.61
N PHE A 684 13.59 0.54 29.31
CA PHE A 684 13.94 1.78 28.63
C PHE A 684 13.16 3.00 29.14
N TYR A 685 11.92 2.83 29.60
CA TYR A 685 11.09 3.91 30.15
C TYR A 685 11.01 3.91 31.69
N GLU A 686 11.20 2.78 32.36
CA GLU A 686 11.05 2.69 33.83
C GLU A 686 12.37 2.75 34.60
N CYS A 687 13.52 2.70 33.91
CA CYS A 687 14.85 2.80 34.54
C CYS A 687 15.13 1.73 35.61
N ASN A 688 14.59 0.50 35.47
CA ASN A 688 14.61 -0.51 36.51
C ASN A 688 16.05 -0.94 36.90
N LEU A 689 16.98 -1.09 35.95
CA LEU A 689 18.38 -1.43 36.25
C LEU A 689 19.11 -0.29 36.95
N ALA A 690 18.89 0.96 36.54
CA ALA A 690 19.47 2.12 37.21
C ALA A 690 19.01 2.18 38.67
N GLN A 691 17.70 2.06 38.91
CA GLN A 691 17.12 2.02 40.25
C GLN A 691 17.72 0.91 41.10
N LYS A 692 17.85 -0.31 40.55
CA LYS A 692 18.48 -1.45 41.21
C LYS A 692 19.89 -1.11 41.69
N TYR A 693 20.73 -0.52 40.85
CA TYR A 693 22.12 -0.25 41.22
C TYR A 693 22.27 0.95 42.16
N TYR A 694 21.42 1.98 42.07
CA TYR A 694 21.40 3.04 43.09
C TYR A 694 20.96 2.50 44.47
N LEU A 695 20.02 1.54 44.51
CA LEU A 695 19.64 0.87 45.76
C LEU A 695 20.81 0.09 46.37
N VAL A 696 21.63 -0.54 45.55
CA VAL A 696 22.84 -1.23 46.04
C VAL A 696 23.92 -0.22 46.45
N ALA A 697 24.07 0.90 45.74
CA ALA A 697 24.95 2.00 46.14
C ALA A 697 24.56 2.56 47.52
N LEU A 698 23.26 2.84 47.73
CA LEU A 698 22.69 3.29 49.00
C LEU A 698 23.02 2.34 50.17
N LYS A 699 22.93 1.03 49.94
CA LYS A 699 23.25 0.01 50.96
C LYS A 699 24.74 0.00 51.35
N ASN A 700 25.63 0.38 50.43
CA ASN A 700 27.07 0.40 50.67
C ASN A 700 27.60 1.80 51.05
N ALA A 701 26.76 2.83 50.93
CA ALA A 701 27.11 4.22 51.20
C ALA A 701 27.47 4.45 52.68
N LYS A 702 28.54 5.21 52.90
CA LYS A 702 29.13 5.42 54.24
C LYS A 702 28.54 6.63 54.96
N THR A 703 28.24 7.70 54.22
CA THR A 703 27.80 8.99 54.79
C THR A 703 26.32 9.24 54.55
N ASN A 704 25.69 10.03 55.43
CA ASN A 704 24.26 10.37 55.30
C ASN A 704 23.98 11.19 54.04
N LYS A 705 24.83 12.17 53.71
CA LYS A 705 24.72 12.95 52.47
C LYS A 705 24.79 12.07 51.22
N PHE A 706 25.74 11.13 51.14
CA PHE A 706 25.79 10.23 49.98
C PHE A 706 24.60 9.25 49.92
N LYS A 707 24.06 8.82 51.08
CA LYS A 707 22.80 8.06 51.13
C LYS A 707 21.61 8.88 50.62
N ALA A 708 21.48 10.14 51.04
CA ALA A 708 20.45 11.05 50.56
C ALA A 708 20.54 11.24 49.04
N LEU A 709 21.75 11.41 48.49
CA LEU A 709 21.99 11.48 47.06
C LEU A 709 21.57 10.22 46.30
N CYS A 710 21.94 9.03 46.81
CA CYS A 710 21.50 7.77 46.22
C CYS A 710 19.97 7.68 46.22
N LEU A 711 19.31 8.07 47.32
CA LEU A 711 17.86 8.06 47.46
C LEU A 711 17.17 9.05 46.51
N ARG A 712 17.75 10.23 46.27
CA ARG A 712 17.32 11.17 45.22
C ARG A 712 17.37 10.53 43.84
N MET A 713 18.42 9.80 43.52
CA MET A 713 18.54 9.13 42.20
C MET A 713 17.57 7.95 42.04
N ILE A 714 17.31 7.19 43.11
CA ILE A 714 16.27 6.15 43.13
C ILE A 714 14.89 6.78 42.90
N GLY A 715 14.61 7.91 43.56
CA GLY A 715 13.38 8.68 43.35
C GLY A 715 13.25 9.24 41.93
N LYS A 716 14.35 9.66 41.29
CA LYS A 716 14.34 10.06 39.88
C LYS A 716 13.92 8.91 38.96
N CYS A 717 14.45 7.70 39.19
CA CYS A 717 14.04 6.51 38.44
C CYS A 717 12.56 6.16 38.67
N GLU A 718 12.11 6.22 39.93
CA GLU A 718 10.70 5.96 40.28
C GLU A 718 9.76 6.98 39.64
N LYS A 719 10.15 8.26 39.56
CA LYS A 719 9.37 9.29 38.85
C LYS A 719 9.14 8.88 37.40
N ASN A 720 10.20 8.47 36.70
CA ASN A 720 10.14 8.06 35.30
C ASN A 720 9.23 6.83 35.10
N LYS A 721 9.39 5.82 35.96
CA LYS A 721 8.50 4.66 36.01
C LYS A 721 7.03 5.03 36.19
N LEU A 722 6.72 5.90 37.15
CA LEU A 722 5.35 6.37 37.38
C LEU A 722 4.81 7.16 36.19
N VAL A 723 5.65 7.93 35.49
CA VAL A 723 5.24 8.67 34.29
C VAL A 723 4.88 7.72 33.13
N HIS A 724 5.62 6.62 32.98
CA HIS A 724 5.31 5.58 32.00
C HIS A 724 4.01 4.84 32.34
N GLN A 725 3.79 4.52 33.62
CA GLN A 725 2.62 3.77 34.09
C GLN A 725 1.34 4.61 34.15
N PHE A 726 1.46 5.92 34.33
CA PHE A 726 0.35 6.86 34.44
C PHE A 726 0.54 8.03 33.46
N PRO A 727 0.53 7.79 32.13
CA PRO A 727 0.76 8.85 31.15
C PRO A 727 -0.31 9.93 31.26
N ASN A 728 0.11 11.20 31.14
CA ASN A 728 -0.78 12.35 31.10
C ASN A 728 -1.01 12.74 29.63
N ASP A 729 -1.91 12.03 28.96
CA ASP A 729 -2.25 12.25 27.55
C ASP A 729 -3.54 13.06 27.37
N TYR A 730 -3.91 13.33 26.11
CA TYR A 730 -5.09 14.15 25.78
C TYR A 730 -6.39 13.53 26.30
N ASP A 731 -6.49 12.20 26.27
CA ASP A 731 -7.71 11.45 26.61
C ASP A 731 -7.81 11.15 28.11
N ASN A 732 -6.68 11.11 28.83
CA ASN A 732 -6.58 10.74 30.24
C ASN A 732 -5.83 11.80 31.06
N ARG A 733 -6.25 13.07 30.96
CA ARG A 733 -5.59 14.16 31.70
C ARG A 733 -5.73 14.01 33.21
N ILE A 734 -4.61 14.13 33.92
CA ILE A 734 -4.56 14.11 35.38
C ILE A 734 -4.35 15.54 35.90
N GLU A 735 -5.27 16.01 36.74
CA GLU A 735 -5.15 17.33 37.38
C GLU A 735 -3.92 17.38 38.29
N ASN A 736 -3.11 18.44 38.14
CA ASN A 736 -1.92 18.66 38.96
C ASN A 736 -0.92 17.47 38.91
N TYR A 737 -0.64 17.01 37.70
CA TYR A 737 0.12 15.79 37.40
C TYR A 737 1.45 15.67 38.14
N ASP A 738 2.25 16.74 38.22
CA ASP A 738 3.53 16.70 38.93
C ASP A 738 3.36 16.39 40.42
N ASN A 739 2.35 16.96 41.07
CA ASN A 739 2.01 16.67 42.46
C ASN A 739 1.47 15.25 42.64
N PHE A 740 0.70 14.75 41.67
CA PHE A 740 0.23 13.36 41.67
C PHE A 740 1.40 12.36 41.63
N ILE A 741 2.35 12.56 40.73
CA ILE A 741 3.55 11.73 40.61
C ILE A 741 4.42 11.85 41.87
N LEU A 742 4.65 13.07 42.38
CA LEU A 742 5.46 13.30 43.58
C LEU A 742 4.89 12.60 44.83
N LYS A 743 3.55 12.63 45.01
CA LYS A 743 2.87 11.93 46.11
C LYS A 743 2.98 10.41 46.02
N LYS A 744 2.93 9.86 44.80
CA LYS A 744 3.09 8.41 44.56
C LYS A 744 4.55 7.94 44.67
N ASN A 745 5.51 8.83 44.51
CA ASN A 745 6.93 8.49 44.56
C ASN A 745 7.40 8.22 46.00
N LYS A 746 7.37 6.95 46.39
CA LYS A 746 7.78 6.51 47.74
C LYS A 746 9.20 6.97 48.12
N TYR A 747 10.14 6.98 47.18
CA TYR A 747 11.54 7.28 47.48
C TYR A 747 11.77 8.77 47.74
N TYR A 748 11.03 9.66 47.09
CA TYR A 748 11.04 11.07 47.46
C TYR A 748 10.34 11.32 48.81
N GLN A 749 9.30 10.55 49.16
CA GLN A 749 8.72 10.61 50.52
C GLN A 749 9.71 10.09 51.58
N ASP A 750 10.46 9.02 51.27
CA ASP A 750 11.53 8.50 52.13
C ASP A 750 12.67 9.52 52.27
N LEU A 751 13.04 10.23 51.20
CA LEU A 751 14.05 11.30 51.26
C LEU A 751 13.58 12.42 52.19
N LYS A 752 12.33 12.88 52.02
CA LYS A 752 11.74 13.94 52.85
C LYS A 752 11.67 13.58 54.33
N SER A 753 11.37 12.32 54.64
CA SER A 753 11.17 11.87 56.02
C SER A 753 12.47 11.47 56.73
N LYS A 754 13.44 10.88 56.02
CA LYS A 754 14.69 10.36 56.61
C LYS A 754 15.87 11.33 56.51
N TYR A 755 15.80 12.29 55.58
CA TYR A 755 16.84 13.27 55.27
C TYR A 755 16.19 14.65 55.06
N SER A 756 15.38 15.10 56.02
CA SER A 756 14.61 16.35 55.92
C SER A 756 15.48 17.58 55.66
N ASP A 757 16.66 17.61 56.28
CA ASP A 757 17.61 18.72 56.17
C ASP A 757 18.27 18.78 54.79
N ASP A 758 18.36 17.63 54.11
CA ASP A 758 18.96 17.50 52.79
C ASP A 758 17.91 17.56 51.64
N TYR A 759 16.61 17.49 51.97
CA TYR A 759 15.54 17.29 51.00
C TYR A 759 15.37 18.47 50.05
N GLU A 760 15.30 19.70 50.58
CA GLU A 760 15.12 20.89 49.76
C GLU A 760 16.34 21.13 48.87
N ASP A 761 17.55 20.93 49.38
CA ASP A 761 18.79 21.03 48.61
C ASP A 761 18.77 20.06 47.42
N LEU A 762 18.41 18.79 47.63
CA LEU A 762 18.48 17.75 46.60
C LEU A 762 17.33 17.79 45.57
N ILE A 763 16.21 18.42 45.91
CA ILE A 763 15.02 18.53 45.05
C ILE A 763 14.95 19.87 44.33
N SER A 764 15.35 20.96 45.00
CA SER A 764 15.15 22.34 44.54
C SER A 764 16.44 23.04 44.10
N ASP A 765 17.63 22.62 44.60
CA ASP A 765 18.93 23.18 44.19
C ASP A 765 19.77 22.21 43.34
N CYS A 766 19.93 22.54 42.06
CA CYS A 766 20.73 21.75 41.14
C CYS A 766 22.23 21.72 41.53
N ASN A 767 22.74 22.71 42.27
CA ASN A 767 24.17 22.82 42.61
C ASN A 767 24.59 21.93 43.79
N ALA A 768 23.64 21.44 44.59
CA ALA A 768 23.91 20.56 45.73
C ALA A 768 24.52 19.20 45.31
N PHE A 769 24.29 18.75 44.07
CA PHE A 769 24.69 17.42 43.62
C PHE A 769 26.19 17.13 43.77
N GLU A 770 27.06 18.12 43.49
CA GLU A 770 28.52 17.97 43.61
C GLU A 770 28.97 17.80 45.07
N GLU A 771 28.44 18.61 45.98
CA GLU A 771 28.78 18.55 47.40
C GLU A 771 28.42 17.18 47.98
N TYR A 772 27.21 16.72 47.70
CA TYR A 772 26.72 15.44 48.20
C TYR A 772 27.49 14.26 47.60
N PHE A 773 27.92 14.35 46.35
CA PHE A 773 28.77 13.35 45.74
C PHE A 773 30.18 13.31 46.38
N LYS A 774 30.79 14.47 46.63
CA LYS A 774 32.09 14.59 47.30
C LYS A 774 32.06 14.09 48.74
N SER A 775 30.93 14.25 49.43
CA SER A 775 30.72 13.81 50.81
C SER A 775 30.76 12.29 51.03
N ARG A 776 30.94 11.49 49.97
CA ARG A 776 31.06 10.03 50.05
C ARG A 776 32.26 9.58 50.90
N ARG A 777 33.34 10.36 50.87
CA ARG A 777 34.63 10.00 51.50
C ARG A 777 34.71 10.42 52.95
#